data_AF-A6G3J0-F1
#
_entry.id   AF-A6G3J0-F1
#
_cell.length_a   1.000
_cell.length_b   1.000
_cell.length_c   1.000
_cell.angle_alpha   90.00
_cell.angle_beta   90.00
_cell.angle_gamma   90.00
#
_symmetry.space_group_name_H-M   'P 1'
#
loop_
_entity.id
_entity.type
_entity.pdbx_description
1 polymer ?
#
loop_
_entity_poly.entity_id
_entity_poly.type
_entity_poly.pdbx_seq_one_letter_code
_entity_poly.pdbx_strand_id
1 'polypeptide(L)'
;MSYSKAEGVLLCGETYPYKEAIKRVREPFRFQFSRRLPKGCAWYVRGSRGKAVSRAELDRLAEALVAEGVPVVTIFDGPPVRAGAVPASKAGRRPDNAKRAAKLRGIADKAEAAAEKELGAERVENTARRASMAANIRERAEFDRVLARTIRRAADAVEAGELEYVSRLSSKAQVEALDLALRRGMWERARKEGRSIDYRFEQPTLEDIQYVKLSRPWARKRELEELAQAAHRLHGLGEERRQVLAAAMRGSAEQGLELSDAEMAAVLKLARAVRKADGRELPWSSKDLLERIREFGRFVNLGVTTTEQLQAAAREYVGCCRGKEEARREDPLAAKKRELRFAKIPGYFPTPLELGERMVELAAIRPGMRVLEPSAGSGAIAEVIRRRHPRAVLEVIERQVSLREILRGEGFELVGDDFTSFEAATPYDRIVMNPPFEKRQDVEHIERALTLLAPGGRLVAIAAGGLEQRSDRKSRALVEKLGKLGASFETLPSGTFAESGTQVQTVLIVAAKPGERKKERAMAKKSKSKAHPKWRIAALKDAWKAHTKRVGDPSRVDWKNIPKTSCFVRESGDASVTLCPAIQKHAVGACPPIDRAGKQFMLCQVDEELEFFPARNEGVLDASAEATNRLVRGRKAAAPTAPLPDPAGDDLEGLERVLDQLAPTRIVYTKSMPLAPLYVKASPPNVVRPNGSEVSILGWPGEISADETLRPMVSAGGRMPLVEFRDRLVSGELTVYLGNVSPRTVSALLEHIPGHRRAALGKAGLTMHDVQYGRFAGRSVYWLHDHEAQETYGPVLASGKLVKSRAILNQFASAAKLELPLPDLPKGMSLDDSVLVAMLLKGRRVWSAWHRPTQAVYFKAEGEEWTNRGSMPLRGKWRTKGGFPDFQHRMAMTLLEQLPNMPRTVTPRVAGAWLGVLFPSDFGKKVTFEPPTNATLDVETTEEQAREYTALAFENPDDNVLPIWVELAPKRIKWARAWVRKQERVRKKAEKAEKEEKMAAKTKKKTATKKASAKKSATKKGTAQKATAKKPATKKASTKKVATKKATAKKASTKKAATKKAATKKAATKKAATKKAATKKSATKKSATKKATAKKATTKKSATKKKAAAKKASTKRSSAKSSSKAKAPTLTNKDLRAWKSRLRRRDVVRFRKNSRIATGLGVSPSREFVVLRVQTLGDQTFAVLDLGLTDPAAAPAIPVGHLVLVKRPEAMPEDIRNCAARLAKLGGPISEATQQIMAELARRY
;
A
#
# COMPACT_ATOMS: atom_id res chain seq x y z
N MET A 1 -43.78 -48.00 -14.05
CA MET A 1 -43.62 -46.54 -14.19
C MET A 1 -42.71 -46.27 -15.38
N SER A 2 -43.13 -45.41 -16.29
CA SER A 2 -42.31 -44.93 -17.40
C SER A 2 -42.02 -43.43 -17.22
N TYR A 3 -40.92 -42.97 -17.79
CA TYR A 3 -40.68 -41.55 -18.02
C TYR A 3 -40.05 -41.35 -19.39
N SER A 4 -40.57 -40.37 -20.11
CA SER A 4 -39.88 -39.74 -21.23
C SER A 4 -39.98 -38.22 -21.12
N LYS A 5 -39.02 -37.49 -21.69
CA LYS A 5 -39.10 -36.01 -21.71
C LYS A 5 -40.33 -35.50 -22.49
N ALA A 6 -40.76 -36.25 -23.50
CA ALA A 6 -41.91 -35.89 -24.34
C ALA A 6 -43.25 -36.04 -23.63
N GLU A 7 -43.39 -37.04 -22.76
CA GLU A 7 -44.67 -37.37 -22.12
C GLU A 7 -44.76 -36.99 -20.64
N GLY A 8 -43.62 -36.93 -19.94
CA GLY A 8 -43.54 -36.79 -18.48
C GLY A 8 -43.35 -38.14 -17.78
N VAL A 9 -43.54 -38.18 -16.46
CA VAL A 9 -43.58 -39.42 -15.67
C VAL A 9 -45.00 -39.97 -15.68
N LEU A 10 -45.16 -41.23 -16.10
CA LEU A 10 -46.43 -41.95 -16.22
C LEU A 10 -46.41 -43.26 -15.40
N LEU A 11 -47.57 -43.65 -14.86
CA LEU A 11 -47.79 -44.97 -14.29
C LEU A 11 -48.76 -45.76 -15.17
N CYS A 12 -48.31 -46.92 -15.61
CA CYS A 12 -48.91 -47.76 -16.64
C CYS A 12 -48.86 -49.24 -16.21
N GLY A 13 -49.79 -50.04 -16.72
CA GLY A 13 -50.13 -51.37 -16.22
C GLY A 13 -51.37 -51.34 -15.31
N GLU A 14 -51.62 -52.45 -14.60
CA GLU A 14 -52.81 -52.64 -13.76
C GLU A 14 -52.76 -51.84 -12.45
N THR A 15 -52.99 -50.53 -12.57
CA THR A 15 -52.91 -49.58 -11.45
C THR A 15 -54.22 -49.41 -10.67
N TYR A 16 -55.28 -50.17 -11.01
CA TYR A 16 -56.58 -50.06 -10.35
C TYR A 16 -56.61 -50.62 -8.92
N PRO A 17 -56.07 -51.82 -8.62
CA PRO A 17 -56.02 -52.34 -7.24
C PRO A 17 -55.24 -51.40 -6.29
N TYR A 18 -54.15 -50.83 -6.80
CA TYR A 18 -53.23 -49.95 -6.06
C TYR A 18 -53.67 -48.48 -5.97
N LYS A 19 -54.87 -48.15 -6.46
CA LYS A 19 -55.36 -46.77 -6.65
C LYS A 19 -55.26 -45.87 -5.42
N GLU A 20 -55.57 -46.39 -4.22
CA GLU A 20 -55.53 -45.60 -2.99
C GLU A 20 -54.10 -45.48 -2.40
N ALA A 21 -53.24 -46.49 -2.60
CA ALA A 21 -51.81 -46.41 -2.29
C ALA A 21 -51.10 -45.36 -3.16
N ILE A 22 -51.34 -45.37 -4.49
CA ILE A 22 -50.81 -44.39 -5.45
C ILE A 22 -51.20 -42.94 -5.09
N LYS A 23 -52.37 -42.74 -4.45
CA LYS A 23 -52.83 -41.43 -3.96
C LYS A 23 -52.13 -40.96 -2.68
N ARG A 24 -51.57 -41.87 -1.87
CA ARG A 24 -50.85 -41.53 -0.61
C ARG A 24 -49.44 -41.02 -0.88
N VAL A 25 -48.77 -41.50 -1.95
CA VAL A 25 -47.49 -40.96 -2.42
C VAL A 25 -47.61 -39.48 -2.79
N ARG A 26 -46.94 -38.61 -2.01
CA ARG A 26 -46.92 -37.15 -2.18
C ARG A 26 -45.55 -36.59 -2.57
N GLU A 27 -44.47 -37.29 -2.23
CA GLU A 27 -43.08 -36.88 -2.45
C GLU A 27 -42.30 -37.96 -3.24
N PRO A 28 -41.29 -37.59 -4.04
CA PRO A 28 -40.92 -36.21 -4.41
C PRO A 28 -41.99 -35.51 -5.28
N PHE A 29 -42.96 -36.27 -5.81
CA PHE A 29 -44.08 -35.73 -6.58
C PHE A 29 -45.38 -36.49 -6.29
N ARG A 30 -46.53 -35.83 -6.54
CA ARG A 30 -47.87 -36.42 -6.40
C ARG A 30 -48.44 -36.85 -7.76
N PHE A 31 -48.92 -38.08 -7.86
CA PHE A 31 -49.63 -38.59 -9.03
C PHE A 31 -51.04 -38.01 -9.19
N GLN A 32 -51.49 -37.89 -10.43
CA GLN A 32 -52.87 -37.56 -10.79
C GLN A 32 -53.40 -38.58 -11.81
N PHE A 33 -54.65 -39.02 -11.63
CA PHE A 33 -55.32 -39.95 -12.55
C PHE A 33 -55.80 -39.22 -13.81
N SER A 34 -55.72 -39.86 -14.97
CA SER A 34 -56.30 -39.33 -16.22
C SER A 34 -56.60 -40.45 -17.22
N ARG A 35 -57.82 -40.44 -17.78
CA ARG A 35 -58.22 -41.31 -18.91
C ARG A 35 -57.70 -40.81 -20.28
N ARG A 36 -56.96 -39.69 -20.33
CA ARG A 36 -56.41 -39.08 -21.57
C ARG A 36 -54.89 -39.28 -21.68
N LEU A 37 -54.40 -40.45 -21.29
CA LEU A 37 -52.99 -40.86 -21.36
C LEU A 37 -52.81 -41.94 -22.45
N PRO A 38 -51.56 -42.28 -22.83
CA PRO A 38 -51.30 -43.39 -23.76
C PRO A 38 -51.97 -44.70 -23.30
N LYS A 39 -52.32 -45.56 -24.26
CA LYS A 39 -53.04 -46.82 -23.98
C LYS A 39 -52.24 -47.68 -23.00
N GLY A 40 -52.88 -48.07 -21.89
CA GLY A 40 -52.24 -48.79 -20.76
C GLY A 40 -51.70 -47.90 -19.64
N CYS A 41 -51.69 -46.57 -19.80
CA CYS A 41 -51.30 -45.61 -18.75
C CYS A 41 -52.53 -44.94 -18.11
N ALA A 42 -52.48 -44.74 -16.78
CA ALA A 42 -53.62 -44.24 -16.01
C ALA A 42 -53.30 -43.09 -15.05
N TRP A 43 -52.01 -42.91 -14.68
CA TRP A 43 -51.58 -41.81 -13.81
C TRP A 43 -50.39 -41.06 -14.40
N TYR A 44 -50.25 -39.79 -14.05
CA TYR A 44 -49.13 -38.94 -14.46
C TYR A 44 -48.69 -37.99 -13.34
N VAL A 45 -47.43 -37.55 -13.38
CA VAL A 45 -46.93 -36.47 -12.51
C VAL A 45 -47.19 -35.11 -13.17
N ARG A 46 -48.00 -34.26 -12.53
CA ARG A 46 -48.37 -32.94 -13.07
C ARG A 46 -47.15 -32.05 -13.27
N GLY A 47 -46.94 -31.58 -14.51
CA GLY A 47 -45.86 -30.65 -14.85
C GLY A 47 -44.47 -31.28 -14.97
N SER A 48 -44.38 -32.62 -15.10
CA SER A 48 -43.16 -33.34 -15.49
C SER A 48 -42.90 -33.31 -17.00
N ARG A 49 -43.97 -33.30 -17.83
CA ARG A 49 -43.88 -33.24 -19.30
C ARG A 49 -43.04 -32.05 -19.78
N GLY A 50 -42.12 -32.30 -20.71
CA GLY A 50 -41.19 -31.32 -21.26
C GLY A 50 -39.98 -30.98 -20.36
N LYS A 51 -40.02 -31.32 -19.07
CA LYS A 51 -38.90 -31.11 -18.14
C LYS A 51 -38.01 -32.34 -18.07
N ALA A 52 -36.74 -32.13 -17.70
CA ALA A 52 -35.88 -33.22 -17.26
C ALA A 52 -36.26 -33.60 -15.82
N VAL A 53 -36.59 -34.87 -15.59
CA VAL A 53 -36.66 -35.48 -14.25
C VAL A 53 -35.45 -36.41 -14.12
N SER A 54 -34.75 -36.36 -12.99
CA SER A 54 -33.55 -37.19 -12.80
C SER A 54 -33.91 -38.63 -12.47
N ARG A 55 -33.00 -39.56 -12.79
CA ARG A 55 -33.22 -40.99 -12.52
C ARG A 55 -33.38 -41.23 -11.01
N ALA A 56 -32.59 -40.54 -10.18
CA ALA A 56 -32.70 -40.55 -8.71
C ALA A 56 -33.94 -39.82 -8.13
N GLU A 57 -34.76 -39.14 -8.93
CA GLU A 57 -36.10 -38.70 -8.53
C GLU A 57 -37.16 -39.74 -8.92
N LEU A 58 -36.98 -40.45 -10.04
CA LEU A 58 -37.83 -41.59 -10.40
C LEU A 58 -37.62 -42.79 -9.47
N ASP A 59 -36.39 -43.09 -9.08
CA ASP A 59 -36.09 -44.22 -8.21
C ASP A 59 -36.69 -43.99 -6.81
N ARG A 60 -36.53 -42.80 -6.22
CA ARG A 60 -37.22 -42.42 -4.97
C ARG A 60 -38.75 -42.43 -5.09
N LEU A 61 -39.30 -42.07 -6.25
CA LEU A 61 -40.74 -42.15 -6.50
C LEU A 61 -41.23 -43.61 -6.68
N ALA A 62 -40.34 -44.52 -7.11
CA ALA A 62 -40.59 -45.96 -7.17
C ALA A 62 -40.46 -46.61 -5.79
N GLU A 63 -39.43 -46.28 -5.02
CA GLU A 63 -39.25 -46.68 -3.62
C GLU A 63 -40.46 -46.28 -2.78
N ALA A 64 -40.96 -45.05 -2.93
CA ALA A 64 -42.19 -44.58 -2.26
C ALA A 64 -43.46 -45.33 -2.69
N LEU A 65 -43.54 -45.78 -3.95
CA LEU A 65 -44.63 -46.64 -4.44
C LEU A 65 -44.53 -48.07 -3.88
N VAL A 66 -43.34 -48.67 -3.87
CA VAL A 66 -43.08 -50.01 -3.32
C VAL A 66 -43.32 -50.04 -1.81
N ALA A 67 -42.92 -49.00 -1.08
CA ALA A 67 -43.20 -48.85 0.35
C ALA A 67 -44.70 -48.73 0.67
N GLU A 68 -45.49 -48.19 -0.26
CA GLU A 68 -46.96 -48.16 -0.21
C GLU A 68 -47.61 -49.45 -0.77
N GLY A 69 -46.83 -50.49 -1.02
CA GLY A 69 -47.30 -51.81 -1.47
C GLY A 69 -47.56 -51.91 -2.99
N VAL A 70 -47.07 -50.98 -3.79
CA VAL A 70 -47.29 -50.93 -5.24
C VAL A 70 -46.07 -51.49 -6.00
N PRO A 71 -46.12 -52.72 -6.56
CA PRO A 71 -45.01 -53.27 -7.33
C PRO A 71 -44.81 -52.46 -8.63
N VAL A 72 -43.61 -51.93 -8.85
CA VAL A 72 -43.36 -51.03 -9.98
C VAL A 72 -41.95 -51.14 -10.56
N VAL A 73 -41.86 -51.47 -11.86
CA VAL A 73 -40.61 -51.42 -12.64
C VAL A 73 -40.45 -50.04 -13.29
N THR A 74 -39.22 -49.52 -13.35
CA THR A 74 -38.89 -48.14 -13.75
C THR A 74 -38.20 -48.05 -15.12
N ILE A 75 -39.00 -47.84 -16.16
CA ILE A 75 -38.54 -47.60 -17.54
C ILE A 75 -38.19 -46.11 -17.68
N PHE A 76 -36.96 -45.80 -18.07
CA PHE A 76 -36.44 -44.42 -18.16
C PHE A 76 -35.93 -44.13 -19.57
N ASP A 77 -36.79 -43.56 -20.41
CA ASP A 77 -36.47 -43.09 -21.76
C ASP A 77 -36.06 -41.60 -21.71
N GLY A 78 -34.85 -41.38 -21.19
CA GLY A 78 -34.26 -40.05 -21.09
C GLY A 78 -32.75 -40.11 -20.94
N PRO A 79 -32.03 -39.01 -21.22
CA PRO A 79 -30.60 -38.95 -20.94
C PRO A 79 -30.37 -39.08 -19.42
N PRO A 80 -29.39 -39.88 -18.96
CA PRO A 80 -29.17 -40.12 -17.54
C PRO A 80 -28.68 -38.86 -16.84
N VAL A 81 -29.56 -38.27 -16.01
CA VAL A 81 -29.22 -37.14 -15.12
C VAL A 81 -28.93 -37.69 -13.73
N ARG A 82 -27.67 -37.57 -13.29
CA ARG A 82 -27.27 -37.72 -11.88
C ARG A 82 -27.31 -36.37 -11.18
N ALA A 83 -27.77 -36.34 -9.93
CA ALA A 83 -27.64 -35.16 -9.08
C ALA A 83 -26.17 -34.91 -8.72
N GLY A 84 -25.74 -33.65 -8.69
CA GLY A 84 -24.43 -33.25 -8.17
C GLY A 84 -23.22 -33.50 -9.07
N ALA A 85 -23.39 -33.86 -10.35
CA ALA A 85 -22.29 -34.11 -11.28
C ALA A 85 -22.28 -33.15 -12.48
N VAL A 86 -21.07 -32.74 -12.88
CA VAL A 86 -20.77 -32.02 -14.13
C VAL A 86 -21.18 -32.89 -15.32
N PRO A 87 -21.73 -32.32 -16.43
CA PRO A 87 -22.11 -33.12 -17.58
C PRO A 87 -20.90 -33.82 -18.22
N ALA A 88 -20.82 -35.14 -18.03
CA ALA A 88 -20.02 -36.00 -18.89
C ALA A 88 -20.45 -35.79 -20.35
N SER A 89 -19.50 -35.83 -21.27
CA SER A 89 -19.73 -35.48 -22.68
C SER A 89 -20.72 -36.42 -23.36
N LYS A 90 -21.49 -35.88 -24.31
CA LYS A 90 -22.28 -36.71 -25.22
C LYS A 90 -21.33 -37.65 -25.98
N ALA A 91 -21.55 -38.97 -25.85
CA ALA A 91 -21.03 -39.94 -26.81
C ALA A 91 -21.76 -39.74 -28.16
N GLY A 92 -21.26 -38.83 -28.99
CA GLY A 92 -21.89 -38.45 -30.26
C GLY A 92 -20.90 -37.74 -31.17
N ARG A 93 -20.20 -38.53 -31.99
CA ARG A 93 -19.01 -38.18 -32.80
C ARG A 93 -17.86 -37.60 -31.96
N ARG A 94 -16.79 -38.38 -31.75
CA ARG A 94 -15.45 -37.80 -31.52
C ARG A 94 -15.10 -36.96 -32.75
N PRO A 95 -14.90 -35.63 -32.66
CA PRO A 95 -14.19 -34.92 -33.73
C PRO A 95 -12.75 -35.39 -33.68
N ASP A 96 -12.20 -35.83 -34.81
CA ASP A 96 -10.87 -36.44 -34.92
C ASP A 96 -9.80 -35.75 -34.04
N ASN A 97 -9.07 -36.57 -33.26
CA ASN A 97 -7.97 -36.13 -32.41
C ASN A 97 -6.81 -35.59 -33.27
N ALA A 98 -6.46 -36.25 -34.37
CA ALA A 98 -5.37 -35.83 -35.25
C ALA A 98 -5.69 -34.46 -35.89
N LYS A 99 -6.91 -34.24 -36.40
CA LYS A 99 -7.37 -32.93 -36.88
C LYS A 99 -7.34 -31.82 -35.80
N ARG A 100 -7.46 -32.16 -34.51
CA ARG A 100 -7.29 -31.20 -33.41
C ARG A 100 -5.82 -30.97 -33.06
N ALA A 101 -4.99 -32.02 -33.06
CA ALA A 101 -3.55 -31.93 -32.90
C ALA A 101 -2.90 -31.13 -34.03
N ALA A 102 -3.15 -31.47 -35.30
CA ALA A 102 -2.68 -30.72 -36.47
C ALA A 102 -3.07 -29.23 -36.44
N LYS A 103 -4.27 -28.90 -35.96
CA LYS A 103 -4.69 -27.50 -35.75
C LYS A 103 -3.88 -26.81 -34.65
N LEU A 104 -3.53 -27.50 -33.57
CA LEU A 104 -2.69 -26.97 -32.49
C LEU A 104 -1.23 -26.83 -32.95
N ARG A 105 -0.68 -27.82 -33.68
CA ARG A 105 0.65 -27.73 -34.32
C ARG A 105 0.72 -26.52 -35.25
N GLY A 106 -0.19 -26.37 -36.20
CA GLY A 106 -0.26 -25.20 -37.09
C GLY A 106 -0.54 -23.84 -36.41
N ILE A 107 -0.84 -23.81 -35.09
CA ILE A 107 -0.83 -22.59 -34.26
C ILE A 107 0.52 -22.43 -33.55
N ALA A 108 1.13 -23.50 -33.06
CA ALA A 108 2.50 -23.51 -32.53
C ALA A 108 3.50 -23.06 -33.60
N ASP A 109 3.50 -23.68 -34.78
CA ASP A 109 4.45 -23.42 -35.86
C ASP A 109 4.41 -21.95 -36.31
N LYS A 110 3.21 -21.36 -36.38
CA LYS A 110 3.03 -19.93 -36.69
C LYS A 110 3.47 -19.00 -35.56
N ALA A 111 3.34 -19.42 -34.30
CA ALA A 111 3.80 -18.66 -33.15
C ALA A 111 5.32 -18.74 -32.98
N GLU A 112 5.92 -19.91 -33.25
CA GLU A 112 7.37 -20.14 -33.22
C GLU A 112 8.05 -19.39 -34.36
N ALA A 113 7.59 -19.54 -35.61
CA ALA A 113 8.15 -18.79 -36.74
C ALA A 113 8.03 -17.26 -36.60
N ALA A 114 6.94 -16.77 -35.98
CA ALA A 114 6.80 -15.34 -35.66
C ALA A 114 7.77 -14.90 -34.56
N ALA A 115 7.95 -15.72 -33.51
CA ALA A 115 8.91 -15.44 -32.45
C ALA A 115 10.37 -15.54 -32.93
N GLU A 116 10.71 -16.49 -33.80
CA GLU A 116 12.05 -16.64 -34.37
C GLU A 116 12.36 -15.51 -35.35
N LYS A 117 11.39 -15.08 -36.17
CA LYS A 117 11.52 -13.86 -36.99
C LYS A 117 11.79 -12.63 -36.13
N GLU A 118 11.11 -12.48 -34.98
CA GLU A 118 11.44 -11.39 -34.04
C GLU A 118 12.82 -11.58 -33.41
N LEU A 119 13.18 -12.77 -32.92
CA LEU A 119 14.48 -12.99 -32.27
C LEU A 119 15.66 -12.78 -33.22
N GLY A 120 15.52 -13.17 -34.48
CA GLY A 120 16.52 -12.98 -35.55
C GLY A 120 16.52 -11.61 -36.22
N ALA A 121 15.55 -10.73 -35.95
CA ALA A 121 15.52 -9.40 -36.55
C ALA A 121 16.66 -8.50 -36.02
N GLU A 122 17.46 -7.94 -36.93
CA GLU A 122 18.46 -6.93 -36.59
C GLU A 122 17.80 -5.68 -35.97
N ARG A 123 18.47 -5.09 -34.97
CA ARG A 123 17.95 -3.92 -34.23
C ARG A 123 19.05 -2.91 -33.97
N VAL A 124 18.80 -1.67 -34.37
CA VAL A 124 19.71 -0.53 -34.14
C VAL A 124 19.63 -0.09 -32.68
N GLU A 125 20.39 -0.74 -31.80
CA GLU A 125 20.37 -0.50 -30.35
C GLU A 125 21.25 0.68 -29.89
N ASN A 126 21.63 1.58 -30.81
CA ASN A 126 22.57 2.71 -30.59
C ASN A 126 22.13 3.79 -29.57
N THR A 127 21.02 3.58 -28.85
CA THR A 127 20.53 4.48 -27.80
C THR A 127 19.80 3.66 -26.73
N ALA A 128 19.88 4.07 -25.46
CA ALA A 128 19.24 3.37 -24.34
C ALA A 128 17.73 3.13 -24.55
N ARG A 129 17.01 4.07 -25.19
CA ARG A 129 15.59 3.91 -25.52
C ARG A 129 15.35 2.79 -26.55
N ARG A 130 16.22 2.65 -27.57
CA ARG A 130 16.12 1.57 -28.57
C ARG A 130 16.54 0.22 -27.99
N ALA A 131 17.62 0.18 -27.19
CA ALA A 131 18.03 -1.03 -26.46
C ALA A 131 16.92 -1.55 -25.51
N SER A 132 16.26 -0.65 -24.76
CA SER A 132 15.12 -1.01 -23.90
C SER A 132 13.94 -1.56 -24.70
N MET A 133 13.59 -0.98 -25.86
CA MET A 133 12.55 -1.56 -26.73
C MET A 133 12.97 -2.95 -27.25
N ALA A 134 14.21 -3.10 -27.71
CA ALA A 134 14.72 -4.38 -28.21
C ALA A 134 14.71 -5.48 -27.15
N ALA A 135 15.06 -5.18 -25.90
CA ALA A 135 14.97 -6.12 -24.78
C ALA A 135 13.52 -6.58 -24.51
N ASN A 136 12.56 -5.65 -24.42
CA ASN A 136 11.14 -5.98 -24.24
C ASN A 136 10.59 -6.85 -25.39
N ILE A 137 11.02 -6.60 -26.63
CA ILE A 137 10.60 -7.40 -27.80
C ILE A 137 11.22 -8.81 -27.75
N ARG A 138 12.49 -8.96 -27.37
CA ARG A 138 13.12 -10.28 -27.18
C ARG A 138 12.48 -11.09 -26.05
N GLU A 139 12.21 -10.47 -24.89
CA GLU A 139 11.50 -11.13 -23.78
C GLU A 139 10.11 -11.62 -24.22
N ARG A 140 9.37 -10.79 -24.98
CA ARG A 140 8.08 -11.16 -25.53
C ARG A 140 8.17 -12.31 -26.54
N ALA A 141 9.16 -12.29 -27.43
CA ALA A 141 9.36 -13.33 -28.43
C ALA A 141 9.79 -14.67 -27.80
N GLU A 142 10.71 -14.66 -26.82
CA GLU A 142 11.04 -15.87 -26.05
C GLU A 142 9.82 -16.46 -25.34
N PHE A 143 8.97 -15.62 -24.74
CA PHE A 143 7.72 -16.07 -24.12
C PHE A 143 6.79 -16.75 -25.14
N ASP A 144 6.52 -16.12 -26.29
CA ASP A 144 5.64 -16.71 -27.31
C ASP A 144 6.27 -17.96 -27.97
N ARG A 145 7.61 -18.08 -28.02
CA ARG A 145 8.32 -19.30 -28.44
C ARG A 145 8.16 -20.46 -27.46
N VAL A 146 8.37 -20.22 -26.16
CA VAL A 146 8.13 -21.23 -25.11
C VAL A 146 6.66 -21.66 -25.08
N LEU A 147 5.73 -20.73 -25.30
CA LEU A 147 4.31 -21.03 -25.44
C LEU A 147 4.01 -21.85 -26.71
N ALA A 148 4.69 -21.59 -27.83
CA ALA A 148 4.56 -22.41 -29.04
C ALA A 148 5.00 -23.86 -28.80
N ARG A 149 6.19 -24.10 -28.22
CA ARG A 149 6.64 -25.46 -27.86
C ARG A 149 5.69 -26.16 -26.88
N THR A 150 5.10 -25.41 -25.94
CA THR A 150 4.08 -25.91 -25.01
C THR A 150 2.78 -26.31 -25.73
N ILE A 151 2.36 -25.55 -26.75
CA ILE A 151 1.20 -25.88 -27.60
C ILE A 151 1.50 -27.10 -28.49
N ARG A 152 2.72 -27.28 -28.99
CA ARG A 152 3.11 -28.47 -29.77
C ARG A 152 3.01 -29.74 -28.90
N ARG A 153 3.61 -29.74 -27.71
CA ARG A 153 3.47 -30.85 -26.73
C ARG A 153 2.01 -31.14 -26.36
N ALA A 154 1.19 -30.11 -26.23
CA ALA A 154 -0.25 -30.26 -26.00
C ALA A 154 -1.01 -30.82 -27.22
N ALA A 155 -0.53 -30.59 -28.45
CA ALA A 155 -1.06 -31.23 -29.65
C ALA A 155 -0.73 -32.72 -29.67
N ASP A 156 0.50 -33.09 -29.32
CA ASP A 156 0.96 -34.48 -29.29
C ASP A 156 0.17 -35.29 -28.25
N ALA A 157 -0.05 -34.72 -27.06
CA ALA A 157 -0.93 -35.30 -26.03
C ALA A 157 -2.42 -35.34 -26.41
N VAL A 158 -2.90 -34.42 -27.27
CA VAL A 158 -4.25 -34.47 -27.86
C VAL A 158 -4.38 -35.60 -28.89
N GLU A 159 -3.33 -35.88 -29.65
CA GLU A 159 -3.32 -36.96 -30.64
C GLU A 159 -3.36 -38.33 -29.96
N ALA A 160 -2.46 -38.57 -29.00
CA ALA A 160 -2.43 -39.77 -28.16
C ALA A 160 -3.77 -40.00 -27.44
N GLY A 161 -4.38 -38.93 -26.91
CA GLY A 161 -5.77 -38.97 -26.41
C GLY A 161 -5.97 -39.67 -25.06
N GLU A 162 -4.89 -40.08 -24.38
CA GLU A 162 -4.88 -40.83 -23.12
C GLU A 162 -5.36 -40.01 -21.90
N LEU A 163 -5.24 -38.68 -21.96
CA LEU A 163 -5.51 -37.75 -20.86
C LEU A 163 -6.94 -37.19 -20.91
N GLU A 164 -7.62 -37.05 -19.78
CA GLU A 164 -9.07 -36.78 -19.75
C GLU A 164 -9.42 -35.35 -20.20
N TYR A 165 -8.64 -34.35 -19.77
CA TYR A 165 -8.89 -32.93 -20.02
C TYR A 165 -7.96 -32.37 -21.10
N VAL A 166 -6.69 -32.76 -21.10
CA VAL A 166 -5.71 -32.34 -22.11
C VAL A 166 -6.15 -32.77 -23.51
N SER A 167 -6.70 -33.98 -23.69
CA SER A 167 -7.21 -34.45 -24.99
C SER A 167 -8.38 -33.61 -25.55
N ARG A 168 -8.95 -32.69 -24.77
CA ARG A 168 -10.04 -31.78 -25.17
C ARG A 168 -9.54 -30.40 -25.61
N LEU A 169 -8.23 -30.14 -25.53
CA LEU A 169 -7.63 -28.88 -26.00
C LEU A 169 -7.85 -28.69 -27.52
N SER A 170 -8.13 -27.45 -27.92
CA SER A 170 -8.45 -27.11 -29.31
C SER A 170 -8.06 -25.68 -29.73
N SER A 171 -7.42 -24.91 -28.85
CA SER A 171 -7.00 -23.52 -29.08
C SER A 171 -5.89 -23.06 -28.13
N LYS A 172 -5.00 -22.15 -28.60
CA LYS A 172 -3.99 -21.44 -27.76
C LYS A 172 -4.60 -20.82 -26.51
N ALA A 173 -5.80 -20.24 -26.62
CA ALA A 173 -6.51 -19.63 -25.52
C ALA A 173 -6.86 -20.58 -24.35
N GLN A 174 -7.05 -21.88 -24.59
CA GLN A 174 -7.26 -22.86 -23.50
C GLN A 174 -5.95 -23.20 -22.78
N VAL A 175 -4.84 -23.26 -23.51
CA VAL A 175 -3.48 -23.46 -22.95
C VAL A 175 -3.06 -22.25 -22.10
N GLU A 176 -3.30 -21.03 -22.60
CA GLU A 176 -3.09 -19.78 -21.87
C GLU A 176 -3.91 -19.69 -20.58
N ALA A 177 -5.15 -20.18 -20.58
CA ALA A 177 -5.99 -20.22 -19.38
C ALA A 177 -5.47 -21.19 -18.31
N LEU A 178 -4.90 -22.33 -18.71
CA LEU A 178 -4.29 -23.29 -17.79
C LEU A 178 -2.98 -22.75 -17.18
N ASP A 179 -2.13 -22.06 -17.94
CA ASP A 179 -0.95 -21.37 -17.38
C ASP A 179 -1.34 -20.23 -16.43
N LEU A 180 -2.35 -19.44 -16.79
CA LEU A 180 -2.85 -18.35 -15.94
C LEU A 180 -3.47 -18.88 -14.62
N ALA A 181 -4.17 -20.01 -14.66
CA ALA A 181 -4.69 -20.67 -13.46
C ALA A 181 -3.54 -21.10 -12.53
N LEU A 182 -2.49 -21.72 -13.06
CA LEU A 182 -1.29 -22.12 -12.30
C LEU A 182 -0.58 -20.92 -11.67
N ARG A 183 -0.38 -19.82 -12.41
CA ARG A 183 0.21 -18.58 -11.87
C ARG A 183 -0.61 -17.96 -10.74
N ARG A 184 -1.94 -18.05 -10.78
CA ARG A 184 -2.81 -17.61 -9.68
C ARG A 184 -2.71 -18.52 -8.45
N GLY A 185 -2.59 -19.84 -8.64
CA GLY A 185 -2.33 -20.79 -7.57
C GLY A 185 -1.01 -20.49 -6.85
N MET A 186 0.05 -20.28 -7.62
CA MET A 186 1.38 -19.88 -7.13
C MET A 186 1.34 -18.57 -6.33
N TRP A 187 0.59 -17.57 -6.78
CA TRP A 187 0.39 -16.34 -6.00
C TRP A 187 -0.35 -16.59 -4.68
N GLU A 188 -1.44 -17.37 -4.69
CA GLU A 188 -2.16 -17.75 -3.47
C GLU A 188 -1.31 -18.58 -2.50
N ARG A 189 -0.37 -19.39 -3.00
CA ARG A 189 0.65 -20.08 -2.19
C ARG A 189 1.54 -19.07 -1.46
N ALA A 190 2.30 -18.26 -2.20
CA ALA A 190 3.26 -17.33 -1.58
C ALA A 190 2.57 -16.32 -0.65
N ARG A 191 1.33 -15.90 -0.99
CA ARG A 191 0.48 -15.06 -0.13
C ARG A 191 0.09 -15.73 1.19
N LYS A 192 -0.01 -17.07 1.24
CA LYS A 192 -0.19 -17.85 2.48
C LYS A 192 1.14 -18.07 3.23
N GLU A 193 2.23 -18.27 2.51
CA GLU A 193 3.58 -18.45 3.07
C GLU A 193 4.20 -17.14 3.60
N GLY A 194 3.62 -15.98 3.27
CA GLY A 194 4.19 -14.66 3.58
C GLY A 194 5.37 -14.28 2.68
N ARG A 195 5.54 -15.00 1.56
CA ARG A 195 6.67 -14.88 0.63
C ARG A 195 6.35 -13.89 -0.50
N SER A 196 7.35 -13.15 -0.96
CA SER A 196 7.26 -12.38 -2.22
C SER A 196 7.60 -13.27 -3.41
N ILE A 197 6.94 -13.05 -4.55
CA ILE A 197 7.27 -13.67 -5.84
C ILE A 197 7.84 -12.60 -6.77
N ASP A 198 8.86 -12.94 -7.58
CA ASP A 198 9.13 -12.22 -8.83
C ASP A 198 8.72 -13.08 -10.05
N TYR A 199 7.65 -12.65 -10.72
CA TYR A 199 7.04 -13.35 -11.85
C TYR A 199 7.95 -13.44 -13.09
N ARG A 200 9.07 -12.71 -13.12
CA ARG A 200 10.08 -12.79 -14.20
C ARG A 200 11.05 -13.95 -14.02
N PHE A 201 11.23 -14.44 -12.80
CA PHE A 201 12.28 -15.42 -12.47
C PHE A 201 11.74 -16.75 -11.96
N GLU A 202 10.56 -16.76 -11.34
CA GLU A 202 9.93 -17.94 -10.76
C GLU A 202 8.83 -18.55 -11.66
N GLN A 203 8.67 -19.88 -11.61
CA GLN A 203 7.68 -20.63 -12.39
C GLN A 203 6.74 -21.44 -11.48
N PRO A 204 5.44 -21.57 -11.83
CA PRO A 204 4.52 -22.47 -11.15
C PRO A 204 4.98 -23.94 -11.14
N THR A 205 4.72 -24.59 -10.03
CA THR A 205 5.11 -25.96 -9.66
C THR A 205 3.89 -26.86 -9.43
N LEU A 206 4.10 -28.17 -9.25
CA LEU A 206 3.03 -29.11 -8.89
C LEU A 206 2.38 -28.76 -7.53
N GLU A 207 3.16 -28.22 -6.59
CA GLU A 207 2.67 -27.81 -5.27
C GLU A 207 1.72 -26.61 -5.33
N ASP A 208 1.80 -25.79 -6.38
CA ASP A 208 0.93 -24.62 -6.56
C ASP A 208 -0.50 -25.01 -6.97
N ILE A 209 -0.68 -26.23 -7.50
CA ILE A 209 -1.97 -26.73 -8.00
C ILE A 209 -3.03 -26.77 -6.88
N GLN A 210 -2.66 -27.10 -5.64
CA GLN A 210 -3.60 -27.14 -4.50
C GLN A 210 -4.25 -25.78 -4.18
N TYR A 211 -3.65 -24.67 -4.66
CA TYR A 211 -4.13 -23.31 -4.45
C TYR A 211 -4.90 -22.78 -5.68
N VAL A 212 -4.88 -23.49 -6.81
CA VAL A 212 -5.70 -23.19 -7.98
C VAL A 212 -7.18 -23.40 -7.65
N LYS A 213 -8.02 -22.44 -8.06
CA LYS A 213 -9.47 -22.43 -7.81
C LYS A 213 -10.24 -22.02 -9.06
N LEU A 214 -11.33 -22.72 -9.35
CA LEU A 214 -12.30 -22.32 -10.36
C LEU A 214 -13.38 -21.45 -9.71
N SER A 215 -13.17 -20.13 -9.74
CA SER A 215 -14.20 -19.16 -9.33
C SER A 215 -15.22 -18.95 -10.46
N ARG A 216 -16.52 -18.85 -10.14
CA ARG A 216 -17.52 -18.42 -11.13
C ARG A 216 -17.29 -16.94 -11.50
N PRO A 217 -17.60 -16.49 -12.72
CA PRO A 217 -17.47 -15.09 -13.11
C PRO A 217 -18.36 -14.20 -12.25
N TRP A 218 -17.73 -13.22 -11.59
CA TRP A 218 -18.44 -12.18 -10.86
C TRP A 218 -18.51 -10.89 -11.68
N ALA A 219 -19.56 -10.12 -11.41
CA ALA A 219 -19.80 -8.80 -11.99
C ALA A 219 -20.11 -7.77 -10.89
N ARG A 220 -19.68 -6.53 -11.09
CA ARG A 220 -20.19 -5.38 -10.33
C ARG A 220 -21.52 -4.93 -10.93
N LYS A 221 -22.45 -4.47 -10.10
CA LYS A 221 -23.71 -3.83 -10.51
C LYS A 221 -23.51 -2.85 -11.68
N ARG A 222 -22.51 -1.97 -11.56
CA ARG A 222 -22.15 -0.98 -12.58
C ARG A 222 -21.78 -1.57 -13.95
N GLU A 223 -21.07 -2.69 -14.00
CA GLU A 223 -20.64 -3.32 -15.28
C GLU A 223 -21.87 -3.83 -16.05
N LEU A 224 -22.81 -4.44 -15.33
CA LEU A 224 -24.08 -4.94 -15.86
C LEU A 224 -25.00 -3.79 -16.29
N GLU A 225 -25.10 -2.72 -15.49
CA GLU A 225 -25.85 -1.51 -15.83
C GLU A 225 -25.28 -0.79 -17.07
N GLU A 226 -23.96 -0.63 -17.17
CA GLU A 226 -23.31 0.01 -18.32
C GLU A 226 -23.54 -0.80 -19.62
N LEU A 227 -23.41 -2.12 -19.57
CA LEU A 227 -23.67 -2.99 -20.73
C LEU A 227 -25.16 -3.01 -21.13
N ALA A 228 -26.07 -3.13 -20.17
CA ALA A 228 -27.51 -3.10 -20.42
C ALA A 228 -28.02 -1.71 -20.86
N GLN A 229 -27.29 -0.64 -20.54
CA GLN A 229 -27.55 0.71 -21.01
C GLN A 229 -26.98 0.94 -22.42
N ALA A 230 -25.82 0.38 -22.76
CA ALA A 230 -25.29 0.38 -24.12
C ALA A 230 -26.23 -0.37 -25.08
N ALA A 231 -26.69 -1.56 -24.69
CA ALA A 231 -27.63 -2.37 -25.48
C ALA A 231 -29.07 -1.84 -25.52
N HIS A 232 -29.41 -0.75 -24.81
CA HIS A 232 -30.80 -0.28 -24.69
C HIS A 232 -31.44 0.09 -26.04
N ARG A 233 -30.66 0.62 -26.99
CA ARG A 233 -31.17 1.06 -28.31
C ARG A 233 -31.34 -0.09 -29.32
N LEU A 234 -31.03 -1.32 -28.94
CA LEU A 234 -31.00 -2.46 -29.86
C LEU A 234 -32.32 -3.25 -29.81
N HIS A 235 -32.93 -3.43 -30.98
CA HIS A 235 -34.16 -4.20 -31.12
C HIS A 235 -33.89 -5.71 -30.90
N GLY A 236 -34.91 -6.45 -30.46
CA GLY A 236 -34.83 -7.91 -30.25
C GLY A 236 -34.07 -8.40 -29.01
N LEU A 237 -33.55 -7.50 -28.16
CA LEU A 237 -32.75 -7.85 -26.96
C LEU A 237 -33.41 -7.48 -25.63
N GLY A 238 -34.75 -7.39 -25.63
CA GLY A 238 -35.52 -6.95 -24.47
C GLY A 238 -35.45 -7.91 -23.28
N GLU A 239 -35.20 -9.19 -23.52
CA GLU A 239 -35.18 -10.22 -22.47
C GLU A 239 -33.82 -10.31 -21.78
N GLU A 240 -32.74 -10.42 -22.54
CA GLU A 240 -31.37 -10.42 -22.04
C GLU A 240 -31.09 -9.13 -21.27
N ARG A 241 -31.60 -7.99 -21.77
CA ARG A 241 -31.50 -6.71 -21.08
C ARG A 241 -32.28 -6.69 -19.76
N ARG A 242 -33.46 -7.31 -19.68
CA ARG A 242 -34.17 -7.49 -18.39
C ARG A 242 -33.36 -8.39 -17.45
N GLN A 243 -32.78 -9.47 -17.95
CA GLN A 243 -32.01 -10.43 -17.15
C GLN A 243 -30.72 -9.82 -16.58
N VAL A 244 -29.95 -9.10 -17.40
CA VAL A 244 -28.73 -8.39 -16.96
C VAL A 244 -29.05 -7.25 -15.99
N LEU A 245 -30.17 -6.54 -16.16
CA LEU A 245 -30.63 -5.55 -15.18
C LEU A 245 -31.15 -6.21 -13.89
N ALA A 246 -31.79 -7.38 -13.96
CA ALA A 246 -32.18 -8.14 -12.77
C ALA A 246 -30.95 -8.58 -11.98
N ALA A 247 -29.92 -9.13 -12.65
CA ALA A 247 -28.61 -9.43 -12.06
C ALA A 247 -28.01 -8.19 -11.37
N ALA A 248 -28.00 -7.04 -12.06
CA ALA A 248 -27.52 -5.77 -11.49
C ALA A 248 -28.32 -5.33 -10.25
N MET A 249 -29.61 -5.68 -10.16
CA MET A 249 -30.45 -5.39 -8.99
C MET A 249 -30.24 -6.36 -7.83
N ARG A 250 -29.76 -7.59 -8.08
CA ARG A 250 -29.28 -8.53 -7.04
C ARG A 250 -27.93 -8.10 -6.44
N GLY A 251 -27.09 -7.41 -7.22
CA GLY A 251 -25.76 -6.95 -6.79
C GLY A 251 -25.80 -5.67 -5.95
N SER A 252 -24.91 -5.60 -4.95
CA SER A 252 -24.65 -4.35 -4.21
C SER A 252 -23.71 -3.43 -5.01
N ALA A 253 -23.50 -2.20 -4.53
CA ALA A 253 -22.59 -1.25 -5.18
C ALA A 253 -21.09 -1.56 -4.94
N GLU A 254 -20.77 -2.32 -3.88
CA GLU A 254 -19.39 -2.51 -3.40
C GLU A 254 -18.91 -3.98 -3.44
N GLN A 255 -19.81 -4.95 -3.63
CA GLN A 255 -19.47 -6.37 -3.72
C GLN A 255 -19.75 -6.91 -5.13
N GLY A 256 -18.88 -7.80 -5.60
CA GLY A 256 -19.10 -8.56 -6.84
C GLY A 256 -20.17 -9.64 -6.64
N LEU A 257 -21.07 -9.78 -7.61
CA LEU A 257 -22.11 -10.80 -7.66
C LEU A 257 -21.70 -11.92 -8.62
N GLU A 258 -21.75 -13.18 -8.20
CA GLU A 258 -21.60 -14.31 -9.13
C GLU A 258 -22.77 -14.40 -10.12
N LEU A 259 -22.43 -14.60 -11.40
CA LEU A 259 -23.40 -14.75 -12.48
C LEU A 259 -23.81 -16.21 -12.64
N SER A 260 -25.12 -16.45 -12.79
CA SER A 260 -25.65 -17.72 -13.29
C SER A 260 -25.38 -17.90 -14.78
N ASP A 261 -25.46 -19.14 -15.27
CA ASP A 261 -25.12 -19.47 -16.66
C ASP A 261 -26.02 -18.75 -17.68
N ALA A 262 -27.30 -18.55 -17.32
CA ALA A 262 -28.24 -17.79 -18.13
C ALA A 262 -27.93 -16.27 -18.13
N GLU A 263 -27.49 -15.70 -16.99
CA GLU A 263 -27.03 -14.31 -16.94
C GLU A 263 -25.71 -14.11 -17.72
N MET A 264 -24.79 -15.08 -17.68
CA MET A 264 -23.57 -15.07 -18.51
C MET A 264 -23.90 -15.14 -20.01
N ALA A 265 -24.86 -16.00 -20.41
CA ALA A 265 -25.34 -16.06 -21.78
C ALA A 265 -25.97 -14.73 -22.23
N ALA A 266 -26.78 -14.09 -21.38
CA ALA A 266 -27.36 -12.78 -21.65
C ALA A 266 -26.29 -11.69 -21.80
N VAL A 267 -25.29 -11.62 -20.91
CA VAL A 267 -24.15 -10.69 -21.00
C VAL A 267 -23.39 -10.87 -22.33
N LEU A 268 -23.09 -12.11 -22.72
CA LEU A 268 -22.41 -12.42 -23.98
C LEU A 268 -23.25 -12.02 -25.21
N LYS A 269 -24.58 -12.24 -25.18
CA LYS A 269 -25.48 -11.88 -26.30
C LYS A 269 -25.61 -10.36 -26.44
N LEU A 270 -25.78 -9.61 -25.34
CA LEU A 270 -25.79 -8.15 -25.36
C LEU A 270 -24.47 -7.57 -25.88
N ALA A 271 -23.32 -8.05 -25.39
CA ALA A 271 -22.01 -7.54 -25.80
C ALA A 271 -21.69 -7.78 -27.29
N ARG A 272 -22.07 -8.95 -27.83
CA ARG A 272 -21.96 -9.25 -29.26
C ARG A 272 -22.79 -8.29 -30.11
N ALA A 273 -24.00 -7.96 -29.66
CA ALA A 273 -24.89 -7.04 -30.38
C ALA A 273 -24.41 -5.59 -30.33
N VAL A 274 -23.98 -5.10 -29.16
CA VAL A 274 -23.39 -3.75 -29.01
C VAL A 274 -22.19 -3.58 -29.94
N ARG A 275 -21.26 -4.56 -29.98
CA ARG A 275 -20.10 -4.52 -30.88
C ARG A 275 -20.45 -4.62 -32.37
N LYS A 276 -21.63 -5.14 -32.73
CA LYS A 276 -22.12 -5.14 -34.13
C LYS A 276 -22.81 -3.84 -34.52
N ALA A 277 -23.49 -3.18 -33.59
CA ALA A 277 -24.47 -2.13 -33.91
C ALA A 277 -23.95 -0.69 -33.77
N ASP A 278 -22.95 -0.43 -32.92
CA ASP A 278 -22.48 0.94 -32.64
C ASP A 278 -21.12 1.27 -33.28
N GLY A 279 -20.47 0.30 -33.94
CA GLY A 279 -19.11 0.40 -34.52
C GLY A 279 -17.96 0.60 -33.52
N ARG A 280 -18.28 1.14 -32.34
CA ARG A 280 -17.35 1.54 -31.28
C ARG A 280 -16.96 0.41 -30.35
N GLU A 281 -15.91 0.67 -29.56
CA GLU A 281 -15.49 -0.20 -28.49
C GLU A 281 -16.56 -0.36 -27.40
N LEU A 282 -16.62 -1.57 -26.83
CA LEU A 282 -17.32 -1.83 -25.58
C LEU A 282 -16.68 -1.01 -24.44
N PRO A 283 -17.46 -0.52 -23.45
CA PRO A 283 -16.91 0.14 -22.27
C PRO A 283 -15.80 -0.70 -21.62
N TRP A 284 -14.71 -0.06 -21.16
CA TRP A 284 -13.55 -0.76 -20.60
C TRP A 284 -13.93 -1.70 -19.44
N SER A 285 -14.87 -1.27 -18.60
CA SER A 285 -15.54 -2.06 -17.54
C SER A 285 -16.23 -3.34 -18.07
N SER A 286 -16.83 -3.27 -19.26
CA SER A 286 -17.45 -4.42 -19.93
C SER A 286 -16.43 -5.34 -20.57
N LYS A 287 -15.28 -4.85 -21.06
CA LYS A 287 -14.21 -5.70 -21.62
C LYS A 287 -13.66 -6.66 -20.55
N ASP A 288 -13.38 -6.14 -19.37
CA ASP A 288 -12.90 -6.86 -18.19
C ASP A 288 -13.89 -7.95 -17.72
N LEU A 289 -15.18 -7.61 -17.58
CA LEU A 289 -16.24 -8.58 -17.28
C LEU A 289 -16.36 -9.68 -18.35
N LEU A 290 -16.30 -9.32 -19.63
CA LEU A 290 -16.41 -10.29 -20.72
C LEU A 290 -15.21 -11.25 -20.76
N GLU A 291 -14.02 -10.80 -20.35
CA GLU A 291 -12.86 -11.67 -20.28
C GLU A 291 -12.96 -12.67 -19.11
N ARG A 292 -13.48 -12.26 -17.93
CA ARG A 292 -13.83 -13.20 -16.85
C ARG A 292 -14.79 -14.30 -17.32
N ILE A 293 -15.84 -13.94 -18.08
CA ILE A 293 -16.83 -14.89 -18.59
C ILE A 293 -16.23 -15.81 -19.67
N ARG A 294 -15.38 -15.29 -20.56
CA ARG A 294 -14.66 -16.10 -21.55
C ARG A 294 -13.68 -17.07 -20.90
N GLU A 295 -12.97 -16.63 -19.86
CA GLU A 295 -12.01 -17.47 -19.13
C GLU A 295 -12.70 -18.70 -18.52
N PHE A 296 -13.80 -18.49 -17.79
CA PHE A 296 -14.63 -19.59 -17.30
C PHE A 296 -15.18 -20.46 -18.43
N GLY A 297 -15.63 -19.84 -19.54
CA GLY A 297 -16.07 -20.57 -20.74
C GLY A 297 -14.99 -21.45 -21.39
N ARG A 298 -13.70 -21.10 -21.30
CA ARG A 298 -12.59 -21.95 -21.78
C ARG A 298 -12.49 -23.25 -20.98
N PHE A 299 -12.68 -23.19 -19.67
CA PHE A 299 -12.70 -24.35 -18.78
C PHE A 299 -13.96 -25.20 -18.98
N VAL A 300 -15.14 -24.57 -19.07
CA VAL A 300 -16.40 -25.28 -19.38
C VAL A 300 -16.29 -26.06 -20.70
N ASN A 301 -15.64 -25.49 -21.72
CA ASN A 301 -15.39 -26.16 -23.00
C ASN A 301 -14.36 -27.31 -22.93
N LEU A 302 -13.64 -27.49 -21.82
CA LEU A 302 -12.82 -28.68 -21.51
C LEU A 302 -13.58 -29.72 -20.65
N GLY A 303 -14.83 -29.45 -20.29
CA GLY A 303 -15.57 -30.24 -19.29
C GLY A 303 -15.14 -29.96 -17.85
N VAL A 304 -14.39 -28.88 -17.61
CA VAL A 304 -13.96 -28.44 -16.27
C VAL A 304 -14.98 -27.44 -15.74
N THR A 305 -15.78 -27.84 -14.74
CA THR A 305 -16.71 -26.93 -14.04
C THR A 305 -16.65 -27.01 -12.51
N THR A 306 -15.72 -27.77 -11.92
CA THR A 306 -15.36 -27.68 -10.50
C THR A 306 -13.89 -27.31 -10.29
N THR A 307 -13.49 -26.99 -9.05
CA THR A 307 -12.08 -26.70 -8.73
C THR A 307 -11.23 -27.96 -8.80
N GLU A 308 -11.79 -29.10 -8.42
CA GLU A 308 -11.14 -30.41 -8.38
C GLU A 308 -10.79 -30.88 -9.80
N GLN A 309 -11.71 -30.67 -10.75
CA GLN A 309 -11.46 -30.88 -12.18
C GLN A 309 -10.42 -29.90 -12.74
N LEU A 310 -10.44 -28.62 -12.32
CA LEU A 310 -9.42 -27.66 -12.76
C LEU A 310 -8.03 -28.06 -12.25
N GLN A 311 -7.94 -28.57 -11.02
CA GLN A 311 -6.71 -29.12 -10.46
C GLN A 311 -6.28 -30.41 -11.16
N ALA A 312 -7.21 -31.29 -11.56
CA ALA A 312 -6.90 -32.47 -12.37
C ALA A 312 -6.34 -32.08 -13.76
N ALA A 313 -7.04 -31.22 -14.49
CA ALA A 313 -6.59 -30.68 -15.78
C ALA A 313 -5.24 -29.94 -15.68
N ALA A 314 -4.98 -29.24 -14.56
CA ALA A 314 -3.70 -28.61 -14.29
C ALA A 314 -2.57 -29.63 -14.03
N ARG A 315 -2.85 -30.77 -13.35
CA ARG A 315 -1.87 -31.86 -13.18
C ARG A 315 -1.51 -32.50 -14.52
N GLU A 316 -2.51 -32.84 -15.33
CA GLU A 316 -2.29 -33.37 -16.68
C GLU A 316 -1.43 -32.41 -17.51
N TYR A 317 -1.83 -31.14 -17.59
CA TYR A 317 -1.14 -30.10 -18.36
C TYR A 317 0.31 -29.87 -17.89
N VAL A 318 0.59 -29.90 -16.59
CA VAL A 318 1.97 -29.80 -16.06
C VAL A 318 2.76 -31.07 -16.36
N GLY A 319 2.15 -32.25 -16.34
CA GLY A 319 2.82 -33.53 -16.63
C GLY A 319 3.18 -33.71 -18.11
N CYS A 320 2.25 -33.42 -19.03
CA CYS A 320 2.44 -33.67 -20.46
C CYS A 320 3.18 -32.54 -21.19
N CYS A 321 2.88 -31.30 -20.83
CA CYS A 321 2.88 -30.23 -21.82
C CYS A 321 3.72 -29.02 -21.37
N ARG A 322 3.66 -28.65 -20.09
CA ARG A 322 4.56 -27.67 -19.49
C ARG A 322 5.94 -28.29 -19.24
N GLY A 323 6.79 -28.29 -20.26
CA GLY A 323 8.17 -28.76 -20.14
C GLY A 323 8.96 -28.03 -19.04
N LYS A 324 9.96 -28.70 -18.45
CA LYS A 324 10.88 -28.13 -17.44
C LYS A 324 11.87 -27.08 -17.99
N GLU A 325 11.60 -26.52 -19.17
CA GLU A 325 12.49 -25.57 -19.83
C GLU A 325 12.46 -24.23 -19.11
N GLU A 326 13.58 -23.91 -18.46
CA GLU A 326 13.87 -22.52 -18.15
C GLU A 326 13.94 -21.75 -19.47
N ALA A 327 13.10 -20.71 -19.64
CA ALA A 327 13.28 -19.75 -20.71
C ALA A 327 14.72 -19.23 -20.62
N ARG A 328 15.47 -19.28 -21.73
CA ARG A 328 16.93 -19.07 -21.72
C ARG A 328 17.23 -17.66 -21.24
N ARG A 329 17.52 -17.54 -19.94
CA ARG A 329 17.63 -16.25 -19.26
C ARG A 329 18.71 -15.42 -19.97
N GLU A 330 18.33 -14.24 -20.46
CA GLU A 330 19.33 -13.24 -20.80
C GLU A 330 20.14 -12.97 -19.53
N ASP A 331 21.46 -13.12 -19.61
CA ASP A 331 22.33 -12.95 -18.46
C ASP A 331 22.12 -11.54 -17.87
N PRO A 332 21.71 -11.42 -16.59
CA PRO A 332 21.48 -10.12 -15.95
C PRO A 332 22.69 -9.18 -16.01
N LEU A 333 23.89 -9.75 -16.15
CA LEU A 333 25.15 -9.02 -16.27
C LEU A 333 25.38 -8.52 -17.70
N ALA A 334 25.17 -9.36 -18.72
CA ALA A 334 25.13 -8.96 -20.13
C ALA A 334 24.06 -7.90 -20.43
N ALA A 335 22.89 -7.96 -19.76
CA ALA A 335 21.86 -6.94 -19.84
C ALA A 335 22.35 -5.60 -19.26
N LYS A 336 22.92 -5.59 -18.04
CA LYS A 336 23.50 -4.39 -17.41
C LYS A 336 24.64 -3.78 -18.24
N LYS A 337 25.55 -4.60 -18.78
CA LYS A 337 26.63 -4.13 -19.66
C LYS A 337 26.09 -3.40 -20.90
N ARG A 338 24.96 -3.85 -21.47
CA ARG A 338 24.34 -3.22 -22.65
C ARG A 338 23.62 -1.90 -22.31
N GLU A 339 22.92 -1.85 -21.18
CA GLU A 339 22.30 -0.62 -20.67
C GLU A 339 23.37 0.47 -20.40
N LEU A 340 24.48 0.08 -19.79
CA LEU A 340 25.56 0.98 -19.39
C LEU A 340 26.49 1.37 -20.55
N ARG A 341 26.50 0.64 -21.69
CA ARG A 341 27.26 1.00 -22.91
C ARG A 341 26.86 2.36 -23.49
N PHE A 342 25.61 2.78 -23.31
CA PHE A 342 25.08 4.06 -23.81
C PHE A 342 24.67 5.03 -22.70
N ALA A 343 25.04 4.75 -21.45
CA ALA A 343 24.78 5.64 -20.32
C ALA A 343 25.81 6.78 -20.31
N LYS A 344 25.32 8.04 -20.35
CA LYS A 344 26.17 9.23 -20.16
C LYS A 344 26.60 9.36 -18.70
N ILE A 345 27.61 8.59 -18.31
CA ILE A 345 28.28 8.66 -17.00
C ILE A 345 29.44 9.67 -17.14
N PRO A 346 29.44 10.80 -16.41
CA PRO A 346 30.52 11.79 -16.48
C PRO A 346 31.89 11.16 -16.17
N GLY A 347 32.91 11.52 -16.95
CA GLY A 347 34.28 11.00 -16.83
C GLY A 347 34.51 9.53 -17.22
N TYR A 348 33.49 8.76 -17.61
CA TYR A 348 33.63 7.33 -17.93
C TYR A 348 33.80 7.08 -19.44
N PHE A 349 34.97 6.55 -19.82
CA PHE A 349 35.29 6.13 -21.19
C PHE A 349 35.99 4.75 -21.14
N PRO A 350 35.36 3.66 -21.62
CA PRO A 350 35.98 2.34 -21.58
C PRO A 350 37.23 2.28 -22.49
N THR A 351 38.30 1.68 -21.98
CA THR A 351 39.54 1.50 -22.74
C THR A 351 39.33 0.52 -23.90
N PRO A 352 39.75 0.85 -25.14
CA PRO A 352 39.76 -0.10 -26.26
C PRO A 352 40.58 -1.35 -25.92
N LEU A 353 40.15 -2.51 -26.43
CA LEU A 353 40.73 -3.80 -26.07
C LEU A 353 42.24 -3.87 -26.38
N GLU A 354 42.64 -3.44 -27.57
CA GLU A 354 44.03 -3.44 -28.04
C GLU A 354 44.94 -2.58 -27.13
N LEU A 355 44.44 -1.41 -26.73
CA LEU A 355 45.15 -0.51 -25.80
C LEU A 355 45.24 -1.13 -24.40
N GLY A 356 44.17 -1.79 -23.92
CA GLY A 356 44.19 -2.56 -22.67
C GLY A 356 45.20 -3.71 -22.69
N GLU A 357 45.27 -4.48 -23.78
CA GLU A 357 46.26 -5.54 -24.00
C GLU A 357 47.69 -5.00 -23.92
N ARG A 358 47.96 -3.88 -24.60
CA ARG A 358 49.26 -3.20 -24.59
C ARG A 358 49.64 -2.62 -23.22
N MET A 359 48.68 -2.04 -22.48
CA MET A 359 48.91 -1.53 -21.13
C MET A 359 49.30 -2.64 -20.14
N VAL A 360 48.67 -3.82 -20.25
CA VAL A 360 48.95 -4.98 -19.38
C VAL A 360 50.31 -5.60 -19.69
N GLU A 361 50.71 -5.62 -20.96
CA GLU A 361 52.05 -6.03 -21.39
C GLU A 361 53.14 -5.10 -20.85
N LEU A 362 52.97 -3.78 -21.04
CA LEU A 362 53.88 -2.76 -20.48
C LEU A 362 53.97 -2.82 -18.95
N ALA A 363 52.90 -3.24 -18.27
CA ALA A 363 52.90 -3.42 -16.83
C ALA A 363 53.83 -4.57 -16.37
N ALA A 364 54.20 -5.52 -17.25
CA ALA A 364 55.11 -6.63 -16.93
C ALA A 364 54.73 -7.36 -15.62
N ILE A 365 53.48 -7.83 -15.57
CA ILE A 365 52.87 -8.51 -14.43
C ILE A 365 53.41 -9.95 -14.31
N ARG A 366 53.74 -10.37 -13.09
CA ARG A 366 54.24 -11.73 -12.79
C ARG A 366 53.29 -12.46 -11.82
N PRO A 367 53.27 -13.81 -11.81
CA PRO A 367 52.52 -14.57 -10.81
C PRO A 367 52.85 -14.14 -9.37
N GLY A 368 51.82 -14.02 -8.53
CA GLY A 368 51.93 -13.62 -7.12
C GLY A 368 51.95 -12.10 -6.88
N MET A 369 52.11 -11.26 -7.90
CA MET A 369 52.09 -9.79 -7.74
C MET A 369 50.69 -9.27 -7.38
N ARG A 370 50.63 -8.24 -6.51
CA ARG A 370 49.43 -7.44 -6.26
C ARG A 370 49.28 -6.36 -7.32
N VAL A 371 48.12 -6.34 -7.97
CA VAL A 371 47.77 -5.47 -9.10
C VAL A 371 46.50 -4.70 -8.77
N LEU A 372 46.50 -3.38 -8.99
CA LEU A 372 45.33 -2.53 -8.83
C LEU A 372 44.85 -1.98 -10.18
N GLU A 373 43.55 -2.09 -10.47
CA GLU A 373 42.86 -1.17 -11.39
C GLU A 373 42.04 -0.15 -10.56
N PRO A 374 42.54 1.08 -10.35
CA PRO A 374 41.97 2.06 -9.42
C PRO A 374 40.79 2.88 -9.95
N SER A 375 40.40 2.66 -11.20
CA SER A 375 39.30 3.39 -11.88
C SER A 375 38.69 2.47 -12.94
N ALA A 376 38.23 1.30 -12.51
CA ALA A 376 38.04 0.13 -13.38
C ALA A 376 36.84 0.19 -14.31
N GLY A 377 35.86 1.08 -14.06
CA GLY A 377 34.68 1.21 -14.90
C GLY A 377 33.93 -0.11 -15.04
N SER A 378 33.76 -0.60 -16.27
CA SER A 378 33.15 -1.92 -16.55
C SER A 378 34.15 -3.09 -16.63
N GLY A 379 35.38 -2.91 -16.16
CA GLY A 379 36.42 -3.94 -16.05
C GLY A 379 37.28 -4.14 -17.31
N ALA A 380 37.40 -3.12 -18.15
CA ALA A 380 38.04 -3.24 -19.47
C ALA A 380 39.52 -3.67 -19.40
N ILE A 381 40.30 -3.13 -18.45
CA ILE A 381 41.71 -3.52 -18.27
C ILE A 381 41.80 -4.72 -17.29
N ALA A 382 41.01 -4.74 -16.22
CA ALA A 382 40.92 -5.85 -15.27
C ALA A 382 40.67 -7.21 -15.97
N GLU A 383 39.82 -7.27 -17.00
CA GLU A 383 39.59 -8.50 -17.75
C GLU A 383 40.82 -8.96 -18.54
N VAL A 384 41.58 -8.03 -19.12
CA VAL A 384 42.86 -8.34 -19.78
C VAL A 384 43.89 -8.83 -18.77
N ILE A 385 44.00 -8.18 -17.60
CA ILE A 385 44.89 -8.61 -16.50
C ILE A 385 44.51 -10.02 -16.05
N ARG A 386 43.22 -10.27 -15.82
CA ARG A 386 42.69 -11.57 -15.40
C ARG A 386 42.96 -12.67 -16.43
N ARG A 387 42.76 -12.37 -17.72
CA ARG A 387 42.98 -13.31 -18.83
C ARG A 387 44.46 -13.63 -19.04
N ARG A 388 45.34 -12.63 -19.11
CA ARG A 388 46.77 -12.80 -19.38
C ARG A 388 47.58 -13.22 -18.13
N HIS A 389 47.14 -12.84 -16.93
CA HIS A 389 47.85 -13.08 -15.66
C HIS A 389 46.94 -13.63 -14.53
N PRO A 390 46.25 -14.78 -14.71
CA PRO A 390 45.30 -15.34 -13.73
C PRO A 390 45.93 -15.81 -12.39
N ARG A 391 47.25 -15.66 -12.22
CA ARG A 391 47.99 -15.90 -10.96
C ARG A 391 48.42 -14.60 -10.26
N ALA A 392 48.00 -13.44 -10.73
CA ALA A 392 48.16 -12.17 -10.03
C ALA A 392 47.00 -11.94 -9.06
N VAL A 393 47.24 -11.20 -7.97
CA VAL A 393 46.20 -10.75 -7.04
C VAL A 393 45.65 -9.44 -7.57
N LEU A 394 44.57 -9.51 -8.34
CA LEU A 394 43.93 -8.36 -8.97
C LEU A 394 42.80 -7.80 -8.09
N GLU A 395 43.01 -6.59 -7.61
CA GLU A 395 42.05 -5.81 -6.83
C GLU A 395 41.57 -4.62 -7.70
N VAL A 396 40.30 -4.22 -7.57
CA VAL A 396 39.71 -3.14 -8.38
C VAL A 396 38.97 -2.11 -7.54
N ILE A 397 38.88 -0.88 -8.03
CA ILE A 397 38.11 0.22 -7.42
C ILE A 397 37.30 0.92 -8.51
N GLU A 398 36.05 1.22 -8.19
CA GLU A 398 35.14 1.94 -9.10
C GLU A 398 34.13 2.76 -8.28
N ARG A 399 33.91 4.02 -8.67
CA ARG A 399 33.12 5.02 -7.91
C ARG A 399 31.63 4.97 -8.20
N GLN A 400 31.25 4.62 -9.42
CA GLN A 400 29.87 4.55 -9.86
C GLN A 400 29.21 3.23 -9.43
N VAL A 401 28.08 3.32 -8.72
CA VAL A 401 27.37 2.16 -8.14
C VAL A 401 27.02 1.11 -9.20
N SER A 402 26.50 1.55 -10.35
CA SER A 402 26.09 0.67 -11.44
C SER A 402 27.25 -0.06 -12.13
N LEU A 403 28.44 0.53 -12.14
CA LEU A 403 29.66 -0.09 -12.67
C LEU A 403 30.27 -1.07 -11.65
N ARG A 404 30.25 -0.76 -10.35
CA ARG A 404 30.56 -1.75 -9.29
C ARG A 404 29.68 -2.99 -9.35
N GLU A 405 28.41 -2.85 -9.72
CA GLU A 405 27.51 -4.01 -9.86
C GLU A 405 27.87 -4.92 -11.04
N ILE A 406 28.46 -4.38 -12.12
CA ILE A 406 29.06 -5.20 -13.18
C ILE A 406 30.28 -5.94 -12.62
N LEU A 407 31.23 -5.21 -12.02
CA LEU A 407 32.48 -5.79 -11.52
C LEU A 407 32.25 -6.91 -10.50
N ARG A 408 31.25 -6.77 -9.60
CA ARG A 408 30.84 -7.85 -8.69
C ARG A 408 30.20 -9.04 -9.40
N GLY A 409 29.37 -8.78 -10.42
CA GLY A 409 28.76 -9.84 -11.22
C GLY A 409 29.79 -10.66 -11.98
N GLU A 410 30.85 -10.02 -12.47
CA GLU A 410 31.99 -10.70 -13.11
C GLU A 410 32.97 -11.33 -12.11
N GLY A 411 32.80 -11.13 -10.81
CA GLY A 411 33.65 -11.74 -9.77
C GLY A 411 35.00 -11.05 -9.54
N PHE A 412 35.13 -9.75 -9.83
CA PHE A 412 36.31 -8.96 -9.46
C PHE A 412 36.28 -8.53 -7.98
N GLU A 413 37.45 -8.48 -7.33
CA GLU A 413 37.57 -8.10 -5.92
C GLU A 413 37.57 -6.56 -5.75
N LEU A 414 36.40 -6.03 -5.38
CA LEU A 414 36.20 -4.60 -5.14
C LEU A 414 36.65 -4.19 -3.73
N VAL A 415 37.85 -3.61 -3.63
CA VAL A 415 38.48 -3.20 -2.36
C VAL A 415 38.10 -1.80 -1.88
N GLY A 416 37.46 -0.99 -2.73
CA GLY A 416 37.00 0.35 -2.38
C GLY A 416 35.93 0.89 -3.33
N ASP A 417 35.39 2.06 -3.01
CA ASP A 417 34.50 2.84 -3.87
C ASP A 417 35.15 4.14 -4.38
N ASP A 418 35.74 4.99 -3.53
CA ASP A 418 36.43 6.20 -3.98
C ASP A 418 37.96 6.11 -3.84
N PHE A 419 38.64 5.87 -4.97
CA PHE A 419 40.10 5.72 -5.06
C PHE A 419 40.89 6.91 -4.49
N THR A 420 40.37 8.14 -4.62
CA THR A 420 41.05 9.33 -4.08
C THR A 420 41.21 9.28 -2.56
N SER A 421 40.36 8.49 -1.89
CA SER A 421 40.36 8.24 -0.44
C SER A 421 40.82 6.83 -0.03
N PHE A 422 41.18 5.98 -0.99
CA PHE A 422 41.49 4.56 -0.73
C PHE A 422 42.89 4.38 -0.15
N GLU A 423 42.98 4.07 1.14
CA GLU A 423 44.23 3.67 1.80
C GLU A 423 44.48 2.16 1.65
N ALA A 424 45.64 1.79 1.10
CA ALA A 424 46.00 0.39 0.90
C ALA A 424 46.75 -0.18 2.12
N ALA A 425 46.24 -1.28 2.70
CA ALA A 425 46.88 -1.93 3.86
C ALA A 425 48.27 -2.52 3.55
N THR A 426 48.57 -2.79 2.28
CA THR A 426 49.92 -3.04 1.76
C THR A 426 50.07 -2.36 0.38
N PRO A 427 51.28 -1.90 -0.01
CA PRO A 427 51.52 -1.36 -1.34
C PRO A 427 51.33 -2.38 -2.47
N TYR A 428 51.18 -1.90 -3.71
CA TYR A 428 51.00 -2.73 -4.91
C TYR A 428 52.28 -2.86 -5.73
N ASP A 429 52.54 -4.05 -6.25
CA ASP A 429 53.61 -4.27 -7.23
C ASP A 429 53.30 -3.58 -8.56
N ARG A 430 52.02 -3.50 -8.94
CA ARG A 430 51.55 -2.98 -10.21
C ARG A 430 50.27 -2.16 -10.06
N ILE A 431 50.18 -1.07 -10.82
CA ILE A 431 48.94 -0.31 -10.99
C ILE A 431 48.77 -0.06 -12.49
N VAL A 432 47.58 -0.36 -13.02
CA VAL A 432 47.24 -0.17 -14.44
C VAL A 432 45.92 0.59 -14.50
N MET A 433 45.85 1.73 -15.19
CA MET A 433 44.71 2.65 -15.02
C MET A 433 44.37 3.56 -16.20
N ASN A 434 43.06 3.76 -16.42
CA ASN A 434 42.50 4.82 -17.25
C ASN A 434 41.64 5.78 -16.37
N PRO A 435 42.25 6.78 -15.71
CA PRO A 435 41.55 7.72 -14.83
C PRO A 435 40.67 8.72 -15.61
N PRO A 436 39.64 9.32 -14.97
CA PRO A 436 38.77 10.29 -15.61
C PRO A 436 39.52 11.58 -15.97
N PHE A 437 39.48 11.98 -17.25
CA PHE A 437 40.19 13.17 -17.76
C PHE A 437 39.58 14.52 -17.34
N GLU A 438 38.31 14.53 -16.93
CA GLU A 438 37.61 15.77 -16.55
C GLU A 438 38.30 16.47 -15.35
N LYS A 439 38.41 17.80 -15.41
CA LYS A 439 38.86 18.68 -14.31
C LYS A 439 40.26 18.36 -13.75
N ARG A 440 41.13 17.70 -14.53
CA ARG A 440 42.47 17.22 -14.14
C ARG A 440 42.48 16.13 -13.07
N GLN A 441 41.41 15.33 -12.96
CA GLN A 441 41.39 14.15 -12.10
C GLN A 441 42.41 13.09 -12.56
N ASP A 442 42.83 13.09 -13.83
CA ASP A 442 43.96 12.31 -14.34
C ASP A 442 45.25 12.56 -13.55
N VAL A 443 45.62 13.83 -13.34
CA VAL A 443 46.79 14.23 -12.55
C VAL A 443 46.67 13.75 -11.11
N GLU A 444 45.51 13.97 -10.47
CA GLU A 444 45.30 13.63 -9.04
C GLU A 444 45.27 12.12 -8.80
N HIS A 445 44.66 11.35 -9.70
CA HIS A 445 44.65 9.89 -9.64
C HIS A 445 46.05 9.31 -9.88
N ILE A 446 46.85 9.88 -10.78
CA ILE A 446 48.23 9.41 -11.03
C ILE A 446 49.14 9.76 -9.85
N GLU A 447 49.06 10.96 -9.27
CA GLU A 447 49.79 11.29 -8.04
C GLU A 447 49.44 10.33 -6.89
N ARG A 448 48.16 9.97 -6.75
CA ARG A 448 47.71 8.99 -5.76
C ARG A 448 48.22 7.56 -6.04
N ALA A 449 48.29 7.13 -7.30
CA ALA A 449 48.82 5.82 -7.65
C ALA A 449 50.31 5.67 -7.25
N LEU A 450 51.13 6.71 -7.45
CA LEU A 450 52.56 6.68 -7.12
C LEU A 450 52.85 6.50 -5.61
N THR A 451 51.96 6.97 -4.72
CA THR A 451 52.12 6.73 -3.28
C THR A 451 51.87 5.26 -2.91
N LEU A 452 50.88 4.63 -3.57
CA LEU A 452 50.44 3.25 -3.31
C LEU A 452 51.34 2.16 -3.95
N LEU A 453 52.27 2.53 -4.83
CA LEU A 453 53.28 1.59 -5.36
C LEU A 453 54.25 1.10 -4.27
N ALA A 454 54.58 -0.19 -4.31
CA ALA A 454 55.70 -0.78 -3.58
C ALA A 454 57.06 -0.24 -4.09
N PRO A 455 58.13 -0.27 -3.28
CA PRO A 455 59.49 -0.16 -3.80
C PRO A 455 59.76 -1.26 -4.83
N GLY A 456 60.19 -0.92 -6.04
CA GLY A 456 60.26 -1.84 -7.19
C GLY A 456 58.95 -1.98 -8.00
N GLY A 457 57.88 -1.28 -7.62
CA GLY A 457 56.59 -1.31 -8.31
C GLY A 457 56.57 -0.51 -9.62
N ARG A 458 55.64 -0.86 -10.54
CA ARG A 458 55.44 -0.18 -11.83
C ARG A 458 54.01 0.32 -12.00
N LEU A 459 53.88 1.55 -12.50
CA LEU A 459 52.63 2.17 -12.95
C LEU A 459 52.55 2.13 -14.48
N VAL A 460 51.35 1.86 -15.01
CA VAL A 460 50.96 2.15 -16.40
C VAL A 460 49.64 2.93 -16.37
N ALA A 461 49.63 4.15 -16.92
CA ALA A 461 48.47 5.05 -16.85
C ALA A 461 48.19 5.75 -18.18
N ILE A 462 46.92 6.05 -18.45
CA ILE A 462 46.52 7.02 -19.47
C ILE A 462 46.29 8.37 -18.79
N ALA A 463 46.66 9.47 -19.45
CA ALA A 463 46.25 10.83 -19.09
C ALA A 463 45.74 11.57 -20.33
N ALA A 464 45.08 12.72 -20.13
CA ALA A 464 44.76 13.59 -21.26
C ALA A 464 46.04 14.17 -21.87
N GLY A 465 46.02 14.44 -23.18
CA GLY A 465 47.17 14.90 -23.95
C GLY A 465 47.71 16.27 -23.52
N GLY A 466 48.90 16.60 -24.01
CA GLY A 466 49.59 17.84 -23.68
C GLY A 466 50.10 17.92 -22.23
N LEU A 467 50.15 16.80 -21.48
CA LEU A 467 50.46 16.79 -20.05
C LEU A 467 51.83 17.41 -19.73
N GLU A 468 52.85 17.10 -20.54
CA GLU A 468 54.22 17.61 -20.40
C GLU A 468 54.31 19.11 -20.70
N GLN A 469 53.40 19.63 -21.53
CA GLN A 469 53.34 21.03 -21.98
C GLN A 469 52.41 21.91 -21.10
N ARG A 470 51.75 21.35 -20.08
CA ARG A 470 50.87 22.10 -19.16
C ARG A 470 51.67 23.00 -18.23
N SER A 471 51.45 24.31 -18.31
CA SER A 471 52.11 25.31 -17.46
C SER A 471 51.64 25.35 -15.99
N ASP A 472 50.58 24.63 -15.63
CA ASP A 472 49.99 24.68 -14.29
C ASP A 472 50.83 23.94 -13.22
N ARG A 473 50.74 24.42 -11.97
CA ARG A 473 51.58 23.96 -10.87
C ARG A 473 51.39 22.48 -10.49
N LYS A 474 50.19 21.90 -10.70
CA LYS A 474 49.95 20.47 -10.41
C LYS A 474 50.54 19.59 -11.50
N SER A 475 50.23 19.89 -12.77
CA SER A 475 50.75 19.12 -13.91
C SER A 475 52.29 19.11 -13.93
N ARG A 476 52.93 20.28 -13.75
CA ARG A 476 54.41 20.35 -13.68
C ARG A 476 54.99 19.56 -12.53
N ALA A 477 54.40 19.62 -11.33
CA ALA A 477 54.87 18.85 -10.18
C ALA A 477 54.71 17.33 -10.37
N LEU A 478 53.67 16.87 -11.09
CA LEU A 478 53.55 15.47 -11.46
C LEU A 478 54.59 15.05 -12.51
N VAL A 479 54.78 15.85 -13.57
CA VAL A 479 55.78 15.57 -14.62
C VAL A 479 57.19 15.52 -14.04
N GLU A 480 57.54 16.43 -13.12
CA GLU A 480 58.82 16.42 -12.41
C GLU A 480 59.00 15.13 -11.56
N LYS A 481 57.96 14.68 -10.84
CA LYS A 481 57.96 13.42 -10.09
C LYS A 481 58.10 12.20 -11.01
N LEU A 482 57.43 12.19 -12.15
CA LEU A 482 57.50 11.11 -13.13
C LEU A 482 58.89 11.05 -13.80
N GLY A 483 59.48 12.19 -14.15
CA GLY A 483 60.86 12.26 -14.65
C GLY A 483 61.88 11.72 -13.63
N LYS A 484 61.71 12.05 -12.35
CA LYS A 484 62.50 11.49 -11.23
C LYS A 484 62.30 9.98 -11.01
N LEU A 485 61.32 9.37 -11.67
CA LEU A 485 61.06 7.92 -11.68
C LEU A 485 61.36 7.26 -13.04
N GLY A 486 62.05 7.98 -13.94
CA GLY A 486 62.42 7.48 -15.27
C GLY A 486 61.21 7.14 -16.15
N ALA A 487 60.13 7.91 -16.03
CA ALA A 487 58.89 7.61 -16.75
C ALA A 487 58.99 7.91 -18.26
N SER A 488 58.42 7.02 -19.07
CA SER A 488 58.24 7.23 -20.52
C SER A 488 56.83 7.75 -20.80
N PHE A 489 56.72 8.72 -21.71
CA PHE A 489 55.48 9.29 -22.22
C PHE A 489 55.33 8.97 -23.71
N GLU A 490 54.13 8.57 -24.14
CA GLU A 490 53.82 8.26 -25.54
C GLU A 490 52.46 8.85 -25.92
N THR A 491 52.41 9.70 -26.94
CA THR A 491 51.16 10.29 -27.43
C THR A 491 50.38 9.28 -28.26
N LEU A 492 49.13 9.02 -27.89
CA LEU A 492 48.25 8.10 -28.61
C LEU A 492 47.57 8.77 -29.82
N PRO A 493 47.21 8.03 -30.88
CA PRO A 493 46.56 8.59 -32.07
C PRO A 493 45.27 9.36 -31.77
N SER A 494 45.02 10.40 -32.56
CA SER A 494 43.74 11.13 -32.52
C SER A 494 42.59 10.17 -32.84
N GLY A 495 41.51 10.23 -32.05
CA GLY A 495 40.35 9.35 -32.22
C GLY A 495 40.45 7.98 -31.55
N THR A 496 41.51 7.64 -30.80
CA THR A 496 41.64 6.37 -30.05
C THR A 496 40.42 6.04 -29.15
N PHE A 497 39.69 7.06 -28.68
CA PHE A 497 38.47 6.91 -27.88
C PHE A 497 37.18 7.37 -28.60
N ALA A 498 37.21 7.52 -29.93
CA ALA A 498 36.08 8.04 -30.70
C ALA A 498 34.82 7.14 -30.62
N GLU A 499 35.00 5.81 -30.65
CA GLU A 499 33.89 4.85 -30.43
C GLU A 499 33.28 4.95 -29.03
N SER A 500 34.07 5.43 -28.05
CA SER A 500 33.61 5.71 -26.68
C SER A 500 33.06 7.13 -26.49
N GLY A 501 32.98 7.92 -27.57
CA GLY A 501 32.35 9.25 -27.56
C GLY A 501 33.23 10.40 -27.10
N THR A 502 34.57 10.29 -27.18
CA THR A 502 35.48 11.42 -26.95
C THR A 502 36.59 11.53 -27.99
N GLN A 503 36.89 12.76 -28.40
CA GLN A 503 37.97 13.12 -29.33
C GLN A 503 39.21 13.70 -28.62
N VAL A 504 39.25 13.61 -27.29
CA VAL A 504 40.39 14.09 -26.49
C VAL A 504 41.64 13.27 -26.82
N GLN A 505 42.68 13.94 -27.34
CA GLN A 505 44.03 13.38 -27.48
C GLN A 505 44.52 12.89 -26.11
N THR A 506 45.22 11.75 -26.06
CA THR A 506 45.66 11.11 -24.81
C THR A 506 47.14 10.74 -24.85
N VAL A 507 47.73 10.55 -23.68
CA VAL A 507 49.13 10.13 -23.49
C VAL A 507 49.18 8.89 -22.61
N LEU A 508 49.99 7.90 -22.99
CA LEU A 508 50.31 6.69 -22.25
C LEU A 508 51.59 6.92 -21.45
N ILE A 509 51.58 6.54 -20.17
CA ILE A 509 52.64 6.81 -19.20
C ILE A 509 53.06 5.49 -18.56
N VAL A 510 54.36 5.20 -18.53
CA VAL A 510 54.93 4.05 -17.81
C VAL A 510 56.01 4.54 -16.86
N ALA A 511 55.93 4.21 -15.57
CA ALA A 511 56.89 4.66 -14.54
C ALA A 511 57.24 3.55 -13.55
N ALA A 512 58.46 3.56 -12.98
CA ALA A 512 58.92 2.56 -12.03
C ALA A 512 59.49 3.19 -10.74
N LYS A 513 59.12 2.64 -9.59
CA LYS A 513 59.57 3.11 -8.26
C LYS A 513 60.85 2.37 -7.85
N PRO A 514 61.94 3.04 -7.44
CA PRO A 514 63.17 2.36 -7.01
C PRO A 514 62.95 1.52 -5.73
N GLY A 515 63.82 0.53 -5.52
CA GLY A 515 63.79 -0.37 -4.36
C GLY A 515 64.62 0.13 -3.17
N GLU A 516 64.17 -0.13 -1.94
CA GLU A 516 64.86 0.31 -0.71
C GLU A 516 66.01 -0.63 -0.30
N ARG A 517 67.11 -0.04 0.20
CA ARG A 517 68.17 -0.78 0.92
C ARG A 517 67.90 -0.73 2.43
N LYS A 518 67.77 -1.89 3.07
CA LYS A 518 67.45 -2.02 4.50
C LYS A 518 68.52 -1.42 5.43
N LYS A 519 68.07 -0.74 6.50
CA LYS A 519 68.70 -0.80 7.83
C LYS A 519 67.62 -0.96 8.90
N GLU A 520 67.97 -1.63 9.98
CA GLU A 520 67.07 -2.03 11.08
C GLU A 520 67.74 -1.69 12.43
N ARG A 521 66.95 -1.61 13.51
CA ARG A 521 67.30 -1.22 14.90
C ARG A 521 67.54 0.28 15.16
N ALA A 522 66.59 0.91 15.87
CA ALA A 522 66.90 1.87 16.92
C ALA A 522 65.77 1.93 17.99
N MET A 523 66.18 1.90 19.26
CA MET A 523 65.48 2.30 20.49
C MET A 523 63.93 2.27 20.56
N ALA A 524 63.41 1.26 21.24
CA ALA A 524 62.27 1.47 22.13
C ALA A 524 62.72 2.20 23.41
N LYS A 525 62.17 3.38 23.71
CA LYS A 525 62.04 3.97 25.07
C LYS A 525 61.38 5.36 25.06
N LYS A 526 60.10 5.44 25.46
CA LYS A 526 59.58 6.36 26.51
C LYS A 526 58.05 6.26 26.57
N SER A 527 57.54 5.85 27.73
CA SER A 527 56.14 6.02 28.13
C SER A 527 56.11 6.97 29.31
N LYS A 528 55.28 8.02 29.27
CA LYS A 528 54.54 8.53 30.44
C LYS A 528 53.48 9.59 30.10
N SER A 529 52.25 9.27 30.50
CA SER A 529 51.19 10.17 30.98
C SER A 529 50.32 10.98 29.99
N LYS A 530 49.03 11.02 30.37
CA LYS A 530 47.93 11.95 30.05
C LYS A 530 47.30 11.95 28.62
N ALA A 531 46.04 11.48 28.63
CA ALA A 531 44.88 11.93 27.86
C ALA A 531 44.64 11.42 26.40
N HIS A 532 43.37 11.05 26.18
CA HIS A 532 42.61 10.79 24.94
C HIS A 532 43.15 9.80 23.86
N PRO A 533 42.41 8.72 23.52
CA PRO A 533 42.83 7.73 22.53
C PRO A 533 42.47 8.11 21.08
N LYS A 534 43.43 7.88 20.17
CA LYS A 534 43.36 8.17 18.74
C LYS A 534 42.51 7.15 17.93
N TRP A 535 41.18 7.26 17.97
CA TRP A 535 40.31 6.51 17.03
C TRP A 535 38.91 7.13 16.77
N ARG A 536 38.71 8.41 17.10
CA ARG A 536 37.36 9.04 17.14
C ARG A 536 36.56 8.98 15.83
N ILE A 537 37.10 9.42 14.68
CA ILE A 537 36.24 9.75 13.51
C ILE A 537 35.57 8.56 12.83
N ALA A 538 36.28 7.44 12.62
CA ALA A 538 35.67 6.27 11.99
C ALA A 538 34.54 5.69 12.87
N ALA A 539 34.82 5.51 14.17
CA ALA A 539 33.83 5.05 15.13
C ALA A 539 32.63 6.01 15.25
N LEU A 540 32.83 7.33 15.13
CA LEU A 540 31.73 8.31 15.14
C LEU A 540 30.92 8.33 13.84
N LYS A 541 31.56 8.13 12.67
CA LYS A 541 30.86 7.92 11.41
C LYS A 541 29.97 6.67 11.49
N ASP A 542 30.45 5.59 12.10
CA ASP A 542 29.68 4.33 12.24
C ASP A 542 28.63 4.38 13.37
N ALA A 543 28.91 5.05 14.49
CA ALA A 543 27.91 5.35 15.51
C ALA A 543 26.77 6.21 14.93
N TRP A 544 27.10 7.20 14.09
CA TRP A 544 26.10 8.00 13.37
C TRP A 544 25.29 7.17 12.37
N LYS A 545 25.90 6.23 11.62
CA LYS A 545 25.17 5.28 10.75
C LYS A 545 24.23 4.37 11.57
N ALA A 546 24.68 3.85 12.71
CA ALA A 546 23.87 3.01 13.59
C ALA A 546 22.70 3.79 14.22
N HIS A 547 22.97 5.00 14.71
CA HIS A 547 22.00 5.93 15.24
C HIS A 547 20.93 6.31 14.19
N THR A 548 21.33 6.74 12.99
CA THR A 548 20.38 7.10 11.91
C THR A 548 19.59 5.90 11.38
N LYS A 549 20.17 4.68 11.42
CA LYS A 549 19.43 3.44 11.14
C LYS A 549 18.38 3.11 12.21
N ARG A 550 18.61 3.48 13.48
CA ARG A 550 17.66 3.31 14.60
C ARG A 550 16.57 4.38 14.61
N VAL A 551 16.93 5.66 14.49
CA VAL A 551 16.02 6.82 14.54
C VAL A 551 15.39 7.12 13.15
N GLY A 552 15.48 6.16 12.23
CA GLY A 552 15.34 6.35 10.77
C GLY A 552 13.94 6.56 10.20
N ASP A 553 12.97 7.05 10.97
CA ASP A 553 11.77 7.78 10.52
C ASP A 553 10.93 8.23 11.74
N PRO A 554 10.78 9.55 12.04
CA PRO A 554 9.88 10.04 13.09
C PRO A 554 8.39 9.68 12.89
N SER A 555 8.00 9.20 11.70
CA SER A 555 6.66 8.71 11.37
C SER A 555 6.46 7.20 11.60
N ARG A 556 7.54 6.46 11.95
CA ARG A 556 7.46 5.06 12.39
C ARG A 556 7.12 4.98 13.88
N VAL A 557 6.29 4.00 14.20
CA VAL A 557 6.08 3.51 15.57
C VAL A 557 6.69 2.12 15.63
N ASP A 558 7.83 2.01 16.30
CA ASP A 558 8.51 0.75 16.50
C ASP A 558 7.74 -0.09 17.52
N TRP A 559 6.83 -0.91 16.98
CA TRP A 559 5.96 -1.80 17.74
C TRP A 559 6.69 -3.09 18.11
N LYS A 560 6.95 -3.25 19.41
CA LYS A 560 7.53 -4.44 20.03
C LYS A 560 6.42 -5.36 20.52
N ASN A 561 6.38 -6.59 20.01
CA ASN A 561 5.43 -7.60 20.49
C ASN A 561 5.63 -7.86 21.99
N ILE A 562 4.54 -7.88 22.75
CA ILE A 562 4.54 -8.31 24.15
C ILE A 562 4.61 -9.86 24.15
N PRO A 563 5.70 -10.48 24.65
CA PRO A 563 5.92 -11.92 24.49
C PRO A 563 4.76 -12.78 25.01
N LYS A 564 4.44 -13.86 24.28
CA LYS A 564 3.30 -14.77 24.52
C LYS A 564 1.91 -14.14 24.32
N THR A 565 1.81 -12.92 23.79
CA THR A 565 0.54 -12.30 23.44
C THR A 565 0.53 -11.87 21.97
N SER A 566 -0.66 -11.62 21.44
CA SER A 566 -0.88 -11.01 20.13
C SER A 566 -0.81 -9.47 20.14
N CYS A 567 -0.40 -8.87 21.27
CA CYS A 567 -0.38 -7.42 21.48
C CYS A 567 1.02 -6.81 21.32
N PHE A 568 1.07 -5.49 21.21
CA PHE A 568 2.28 -4.71 20.97
C PHE A 568 2.31 -3.45 21.84
N VAL A 569 3.51 -3.11 22.32
CA VAL A 569 3.87 -1.83 22.97
C VAL A 569 4.98 -1.16 22.16
N ARG A 570 5.43 0.04 22.52
CA ARG A 570 6.59 0.64 21.85
C ARG A 570 7.91 -0.03 22.25
N GLU A 571 8.89 0.05 21.36
CA GLU A 571 10.23 -0.50 21.59
C GLU A 571 10.94 0.08 22.83
N SER A 572 10.60 1.33 23.20
CA SER A 572 10.98 2.00 24.45
C SER A 572 10.50 1.29 25.74
N GLY A 573 9.64 0.28 25.64
CA GLY A 573 9.09 -0.45 26.78
C GLY A 573 7.90 0.26 27.45
N ASP A 574 7.49 1.42 26.96
CA ASP A 574 6.34 2.16 27.45
C ASP A 574 5.04 1.39 27.13
N ALA A 575 4.37 0.92 28.19
CA ALA A 575 3.12 0.18 28.15
C ALA A 575 1.88 1.06 28.32
N SER A 576 2.04 2.38 28.52
CA SER A 576 0.92 3.32 28.70
C SER A 576 -0.04 3.36 27.50
N VAL A 577 0.47 3.03 26.30
CA VAL A 577 -0.29 2.80 25.07
C VAL A 577 -0.01 1.39 24.56
N THR A 578 -1.06 0.60 24.33
CA THR A 578 -0.96 -0.79 23.88
C THR A 578 -1.92 -1.06 22.71
N LEU A 579 -1.45 -1.83 21.73
CA LEU A 579 -2.23 -2.27 20.56
C LEU A 579 -2.45 -3.80 20.64
N CYS A 580 -3.69 -4.23 20.83
CA CYS A 580 -4.10 -5.64 20.88
C CYS A 580 -5.08 -5.98 19.74
N PRO A 581 -5.37 -7.26 19.46
CA PRO A 581 -6.62 -7.66 18.82
C PRO A 581 -7.82 -7.40 19.75
N ALA A 582 -9.01 -7.23 19.18
CA ALA A 582 -10.26 -7.01 19.94
C ALA A 582 -10.83 -8.28 20.62
N ILE A 583 -10.04 -9.36 20.65
CA ILE A 583 -10.33 -10.60 21.39
C ILE A 583 -9.14 -10.83 22.33
N GLN A 584 -9.34 -10.52 23.61
CA GLN A 584 -8.38 -10.69 24.69
C GLN A 584 -9.04 -11.29 25.93
N LYS A 585 -8.55 -12.45 26.39
CA LYS A 585 -9.09 -13.13 27.57
C LYS A 585 -8.58 -12.55 28.89
N HIS A 586 -7.50 -11.78 28.85
CA HIS A 586 -6.84 -11.19 30.02
C HIS A 586 -6.40 -9.76 29.71
N ALA A 587 -6.16 -8.95 30.74
CA ALA A 587 -5.54 -7.63 30.56
C ALA A 587 -4.09 -7.80 30.06
N VAL A 588 -3.70 -6.97 29.08
CA VAL A 588 -2.36 -6.97 28.48
C VAL A 588 -1.95 -5.53 28.19
N GLY A 589 -0.91 -5.05 28.89
CA GLY A 589 -0.53 -3.64 28.86
C GLY A 589 -1.69 -2.74 29.33
N ALA A 590 -1.93 -1.65 28.61
CA ALA A 590 -3.08 -0.77 28.82
C ALA A 590 -4.42 -1.35 28.32
N CYS A 591 -4.45 -2.53 27.69
CA CYS A 591 -5.69 -3.12 27.19
C CYS A 591 -6.38 -4.04 28.21
N PRO A 592 -7.66 -3.83 28.54
CA PRO A 592 -8.44 -4.72 29.39
C PRO A 592 -8.83 -6.01 28.65
N PRO A 593 -9.28 -7.06 29.36
CA PRO A 593 -9.92 -8.22 28.73
C PRO A 593 -11.21 -7.79 28.03
N ILE A 594 -11.43 -8.28 26.81
CA ILE A 594 -12.65 -8.06 26.04
C ILE A 594 -12.82 -9.18 25.02
N ASP A 595 -14.03 -9.73 24.89
CA ASP A 595 -14.36 -10.76 23.90
C ASP A 595 -15.30 -10.18 22.83
N ARG A 596 -14.74 -9.36 21.94
CA ARG A 596 -15.52 -8.70 20.87
C ARG A 596 -15.32 -9.44 19.55
N ALA A 597 -16.30 -10.26 19.17
CA ALA A 597 -16.29 -11.04 17.95
C ALA A 597 -16.13 -10.15 16.68
N GLY A 598 -14.93 -10.21 16.07
CA GLY A 598 -14.63 -9.50 14.82
C GLY A 598 -13.14 -9.45 14.52
N LYS A 599 -12.79 -9.31 13.23
CA LYS A 599 -11.40 -9.05 12.82
C LYS A 599 -11.07 -7.57 13.01
N GLN A 600 -10.82 -7.18 14.26
CA GLN A 600 -10.48 -5.83 14.68
C GLN A 600 -9.24 -5.81 15.59
N PHE A 601 -8.50 -4.70 15.54
CA PHE A 601 -7.53 -4.31 16.55
C PHE A 601 -8.18 -3.31 17.52
N MET A 602 -7.68 -3.28 18.75
CA MET A 602 -8.07 -2.37 19.81
C MET A 602 -6.83 -1.59 20.25
N LEU A 603 -6.91 -0.26 20.19
CA LEU A 603 -5.91 0.64 20.75
C LEU A 603 -6.38 1.12 22.12
N CYS A 604 -5.51 0.97 23.11
CA CYS A 604 -5.80 1.24 24.51
C CYS A 604 -4.74 2.17 25.08
N GLN A 605 -5.16 3.16 25.87
CA GLN A 605 -4.29 3.99 26.67
C GLN A 605 -4.86 4.09 28.08
N VAL A 606 -3.99 4.20 29.08
CA VAL A 606 -4.42 4.45 30.47
C VAL A 606 -5.23 5.76 30.50
N ASP A 607 -6.40 5.71 31.15
CA ASP A 607 -7.37 6.80 31.28
C ASP A 607 -8.01 7.34 29.98
N GLU A 608 -7.90 6.63 28.84
CA GLU A 608 -8.69 6.91 27.61
C GLU A 608 -9.65 5.77 27.23
N GLU A 609 -10.79 6.16 26.63
CA GLU A 609 -11.71 5.23 25.97
C GLU A 609 -11.02 4.37 24.87
N LEU A 610 -11.33 3.07 24.91
CA LEU A 610 -10.92 2.04 23.94
C LEU A 610 -11.38 2.37 22.50
N GLU A 611 -10.51 2.21 21.52
CA GLU A 611 -10.81 2.49 20.10
C GLU A 611 -10.55 1.28 19.22
N PHE A 612 -11.46 1.02 18.26
CA PHE A 612 -11.50 -0.24 17.50
C PHE A 612 -11.24 0.01 16.01
N PHE A 613 -10.14 -0.54 15.51
CA PHE A 613 -9.68 -0.41 14.13
C PHE A 613 -9.93 -1.71 13.35
N PRO A 614 -10.29 -1.67 12.06
CA PRO A 614 -10.46 -2.88 11.26
C PRO A 614 -9.11 -3.58 11.05
N ALA A 615 -9.06 -4.92 11.16
CA ALA A 615 -7.84 -5.71 10.89
C ALA A 615 -7.58 -5.88 9.38
N ARG A 616 -7.43 -4.73 8.70
CA ARG A 616 -6.89 -4.56 7.34
C ARG A 616 -5.68 -3.63 7.45
N ASN A 617 -4.76 -3.68 6.50
CA ASN A 617 -3.52 -2.89 6.52
C ASN A 617 -3.77 -1.38 6.77
N GLU A 618 -4.88 -0.83 6.26
CA GLU A 618 -5.26 0.57 6.52
C GLU A 618 -5.59 0.85 7.99
N GLY A 619 -6.32 -0.04 8.67
CA GLY A 619 -6.67 0.12 10.08
C GLY A 619 -5.47 -0.09 11.01
N VAL A 620 -4.50 -0.93 10.62
CA VAL A 620 -3.22 -1.06 11.34
C VAL A 620 -2.40 0.23 11.25
N LEU A 621 -2.38 0.87 10.08
CA LEU A 621 -1.72 2.17 9.88
C LEU A 621 -2.42 3.30 10.63
N ASP A 622 -3.75 3.33 10.63
CA ASP A 622 -4.54 4.29 11.41
C ASP A 622 -4.29 4.12 12.92
N ALA A 623 -4.36 2.88 13.44
CA ALA A 623 -4.10 2.58 14.85
C ALA A 623 -2.66 2.93 15.27
N SER A 624 -1.69 2.69 14.39
CA SER A 624 -0.28 3.03 14.63
C SER A 624 -0.08 4.54 14.71
N ALA A 625 -0.66 5.31 13.79
CA ALA A 625 -0.53 6.76 13.81
C ALA A 625 -1.32 7.38 14.98
N GLU A 626 -2.46 6.80 15.35
CA GLU A 626 -3.26 7.25 16.49
C GLU A 626 -2.54 7.00 17.82
N ALA A 627 -1.81 5.89 17.96
CA ALA A 627 -0.92 5.66 19.08
C ALA A 627 0.14 6.77 19.23
N THR A 628 0.64 7.32 18.11
CA THR A 628 1.55 8.48 18.14
C THR A 628 0.83 9.74 18.64
N ASN A 629 -0.37 10.05 18.13
CA ASN A 629 -1.17 11.19 18.60
C ASN A 629 -1.53 11.06 20.09
N ARG A 630 -1.81 9.84 20.56
CA ARG A 630 -2.07 9.49 21.96
C ARG A 630 -0.88 9.76 22.87
N LEU A 631 0.33 9.38 22.45
CA LEU A 631 1.56 9.72 23.16
C LEU A 631 1.88 11.23 23.16
N VAL A 632 1.56 11.96 22.08
CA VAL A 632 1.72 13.43 22.06
C VAL A 632 0.78 14.10 23.06
N ARG A 633 -0.49 13.66 23.17
CA ARG A 633 -1.42 14.09 24.24
C ARG A 633 -0.93 13.72 25.65
N GLY A 634 -0.38 12.51 25.81
CA GLY A 634 0.18 12.03 27.08
C GLY A 634 1.42 12.81 27.54
N ARG A 635 2.20 13.37 26.60
CA ARG A 635 3.32 14.28 26.85
C ARG A 635 2.83 15.67 27.30
N LYS A 636 2.20 15.75 28.48
CA LYS A 636 2.15 17.01 29.24
C LYS A 636 3.58 17.53 29.37
N ALA A 637 3.78 18.80 29.03
CA ALA A 637 5.08 19.45 29.15
C ALA A 637 5.44 19.68 30.63
N ALA A 638 5.92 18.63 31.28
CA ALA A 638 6.60 18.74 32.57
C ALA A 638 7.88 19.56 32.34
N ALA A 639 7.89 20.79 32.84
CA ALA A 639 9.06 21.66 32.76
C ALA A 639 10.29 20.93 33.36
N PRO A 640 11.42 20.84 32.65
CA PRO A 640 12.57 20.08 33.13
C PRO A 640 13.03 20.52 34.53
N THR A 641 13.10 19.57 35.46
CA THR A 641 13.70 19.79 36.78
C THR A 641 15.21 19.93 36.61
N ALA A 642 15.65 21.17 36.42
CA ALA A 642 16.94 21.61 35.89
C ALA A 642 17.15 21.27 34.39
N PRO A 643 17.82 22.15 33.62
CA PRO A 643 18.23 21.84 32.25
C PRO A 643 19.32 20.75 32.26
N LEU A 644 19.25 19.82 31.30
CA LEU A 644 20.36 18.90 31.06
C LEU A 644 21.61 19.68 30.60
N PRO A 645 22.82 19.26 31.04
CA PRO A 645 24.07 19.79 30.49
C PRO A 645 24.17 19.43 29.00
N ASP A 646 24.90 20.25 28.23
CA ASP A 646 25.07 19.98 26.81
C ASP A 646 25.85 18.67 26.58
N PRO A 647 25.34 17.78 25.70
CA PRO A 647 26.03 16.54 25.37
C PRO A 647 27.36 16.86 24.69
N ALA A 648 28.39 16.08 25.02
CA ALA A 648 29.60 16.05 24.20
C ALA A 648 29.21 15.69 22.75
N GLY A 649 29.91 16.22 21.75
CA GLY A 649 29.55 15.98 20.35
C GLY A 649 29.65 14.51 19.90
N ASP A 650 30.17 13.61 20.74
CA ASP A 650 30.11 12.15 20.58
C ASP A 650 28.93 11.45 21.31
N ASP A 651 28.20 12.12 22.21
CA ASP A 651 26.98 11.59 22.87
C ASP A 651 25.70 11.85 22.05
N LEU A 652 25.50 11.02 21.02
CA LEU A 652 24.30 11.03 20.18
C LEU A 652 23.01 10.67 20.95
N GLU A 653 23.08 10.08 22.15
CA GLU A 653 21.90 9.74 22.96
C GLU A 653 21.54 10.86 23.94
N GLY A 654 22.53 11.62 24.41
CA GLY A 654 22.35 12.90 25.09
C GLY A 654 21.73 13.94 24.18
N LEU A 655 22.17 14.00 22.91
CA LEU A 655 21.55 14.87 21.92
C LEU A 655 20.05 14.58 21.76
N GLU A 656 19.65 13.31 21.64
CA GLU A 656 18.22 12.97 21.54
C GLU A 656 17.45 13.25 22.84
N ARG A 657 18.04 13.01 24.01
CA ARG A 657 17.42 13.36 25.31
C ARG A 657 17.21 14.86 25.46
N VAL A 658 18.16 15.69 25.04
CA VAL A 658 18.02 17.16 25.06
C VAL A 658 16.99 17.63 24.03
N LEU A 659 16.96 17.04 22.82
CA LEU A 659 15.95 17.39 21.82
C LEU A 659 14.52 16.97 22.23
N ASP A 660 14.34 15.86 22.93
CA ASP A 660 13.05 15.47 23.51
C ASP A 660 12.60 16.36 24.69
N GLN A 661 13.52 17.06 25.36
CA GLN A 661 13.18 18.10 26.35
C GLN A 661 12.89 19.46 25.70
N LEU A 662 13.73 19.90 24.76
CA LEU A 662 13.60 21.21 24.12
C LEU A 662 12.43 21.28 23.12
N ALA A 663 12.13 20.18 22.42
CA ALA A 663 11.04 20.10 21.46
C ALA A 663 10.33 18.73 21.55
N PRO A 664 9.47 18.48 22.56
CA PRO A 664 8.89 17.16 22.83
C PRO A 664 8.03 16.55 21.70
N THR A 665 7.60 17.34 20.71
CA THR A 665 6.88 16.89 19.51
C THR A 665 7.78 16.69 18.29
N ARG A 666 9.04 17.13 18.38
CA ARG A 666 10.00 17.31 17.26
C ARG A 666 9.52 18.26 16.15
N ILE A 667 8.66 19.22 16.49
CA ILE A 667 8.22 20.29 15.61
C ILE A 667 8.49 21.66 16.26
N VAL A 668 9.08 22.57 15.50
CA VAL A 668 9.13 24.00 15.81
C VAL A 668 8.62 24.81 14.62
N TYR A 669 8.27 26.08 14.81
CA TYR A 669 7.87 27.00 13.75
C TYR A 669 8.27 28.44 14.07
N THR A 670 8.36 29.32 13.06
CA THR A 670 8.60 30.74 13.29
C THR A 670 7.27 31.48 13.49
N LYS A 671 7.27 32.56 14.29
CA LYS A 671 6.10 33.45 14.44
C LYS A 671 5.59 34.01 13.10
N SER A 672 6.46 34.15 12.11
CA SER A 672 6.14 34.60 10.75
C SER A 672 5.48 33.54 9.86
N MET A 673 5.61 32.24 10.18
CA MET A 673 5.07 31.13 9.38
C MET A 673 4.54 29.98 10.28
N PRO A 674 3.50 30.23 11.12
CA PRO A 674 3.02 29.27 12.12
C PRO A 674 2.30 28.03 11.56
N LEU A 675 2.15 27.93 10.24
CA LEU A 675 1.63 26.78 9.49
C LEU A 675 2.69 26.16 8.56
N ALA A 676 3.98 26.38 8.86
CA ALA A 676 5.12 25.78 8.19
C ALA A 676 6.03 25.07 9.22
N PRO A 677 5.76 23.80 9.56
CA PRO A 677 6.54 23.06 10.55
C PRO A 677 7.98 22.83 10.09
N LEU A 678 8.92 23.12 10.97
CA LEU A 678 10.32 22.71 10.87
C LEU A 678 10.53 21.49 11.77
N TYR A 679 10.87 20.36 11.16
CA TYR A 679 11.05 19.09 11.89
C TYR A 679 12.43 18.99 12.53
N VAL A 680 12.46 18.91 13.85
CA VAL A 680 13.67 18.92 14.69
C VAL A 680 14.32 17.54 14.70
N LYS A 681 15.55 17.44 14.22
CA LYS A 681 16.31 16.18 14.16
C LYS A 681 17.74 16.38 14.65
N ALA A 682 18.32 15.34 15.25
CA ALA A 682 19.78 15.29 15.40
C ALA A 682 20.45 15.43 14.02
N SER A 683 21.65 16.02 13.99
CA SER A 683 22.52 16.08 12.82
C SER A 683 23.89 15.53 13.17
N PRO A 684 24.73 15.15 12.18
CA PRO A 684 26.10 14.73 12.48
C PRO A 684 26.81 15.87 13.22
N PRO A 685 27.63 15.58 14.25
CA PRO A 685 28.44 16.60 14.89
C PRO A 685 29.40 17.28 13.90
N ASN A 686 29.87 18.47 14.26
CA ASN A 686 30.99 19.14 13.60
C ASN A 686 32.26 18.93 14.42
N VAL A 687 33.40 18.80 13.75
CA VAL A 687 34.72 19.05 14.36
C VAL A 687 34.98 20.54 14.27
N VAL A 688 35.34 21.16 15.39
CA VAL A 688 35.69 22.58 15.52
C VAL A 688 37.20 22.68 15.73
N ARG A 689 37.86 23.47 14.88
CA ARG A 689 39.30 23.73 14.97
C ARG A 689 39.63 24.91 15.89
N PRO A 690 40.86 25.01 16.42
CA PRO A 690 41.33 26.17 17.18
C PRO A 690 41.15 27.52 16.47
N ASN A 691 41.19 27.56 15.14
CA ASN A 691 40.94 28.77 14.34
C ASN A 691 39.44 29.08 14.11
N GLY A 692 38.53 28.45 14.87
CA GLY A 692 37.08 28.64 14.76
C GLY A 692 36.41 27.97 13.55
N SER A 693 37.17 27.39 12.61
CA SER A 693 36.58 26.71 11.44
C SER A 693 35.93 25.37 11.81
N GLU A 694 34.73 25.14 11.28
CA GLU A 694 33.94 23.92 11.54
C GLU A 694 33.80 23.04 10.29
N VAL A 695 33.87 21.72 10.47
CA VAL A 695 33.60 20.74 9.41
C VAL A 695 32.84 19.54 9.97
N SER A 696 31.75 19.17 9.30
CA SER A 696 30.93 17.98 9.56
C SER A 696 31.76 16.68 9.68
N ILE A 697 31.55 15.85 10.72
CA ILE A 697 32.31 14.59 10.87
C ILE A 697 32.24 13.68 9.64
N LEU A 698 31.15 13.73 8.87
CA LEU A 698 30.99 12.93 7.64
C LEU A 698 32.01 13.32 6.56
N GLY A 699 32.34 14.61 6.47
CA GLY A 699 33.34 15.16 5.54
C GLY A 699 34.73 15.32 6.17
N TRP A 700 34.94 14.88 7.41
CA TRP A 700 36.25 14.98 8.06
C TRP A 700 37.21 13.90 7.55
N PRO A 701 38.43 14.25 7.09
CA PRO A 701 39.34 13.32 6.43
C PRO A 701 40.37 12.63 7.36
N GLY A 702 40.59 13.13 8.58
CA GLY A 702 41.70 12.67 9.44
C GLY A 702 41.28 12.16 10.83
N GLU A 703 42.26 12.07 11.74
CA GLU A 703 42.02 12.02 13.18
C GLU A 703 41.49 13.36 13.70
N ILE A 704 41.09 13.42 14.97
CA ILE A 704 40.83 14.68 15.70
C ILE A 704 42.06 14.90 16.59
N SER A 705 42.70 16.06 16.50
CA SER A 705 43.84 16.43 17.34
C SER A 705 43.40 16.68 18.80
N ALA A 706 44.35 16.94 19.71
CA ALA A 706 44.02 17.25 21.10
C ALA A 706 43.28 18.60 21.25
N ASP A 707 43.49 19.51 20.30
CA ASP A 707 43.02 20.90 20.33
C ASP A 707 41.70 21.08 19.53
N GLU A 708 41.26 20.02 18.84
CA GLU A 708 40.02 19.99 18.05
C GLU A 708 38.86 19.38 18.87
N THR A 709 37.70 20.03 18.86
CA THR A 709 36.54 19.64 19.68
C THR A 709 35.35 19.18 18.84
N LEU A 710 34.45 18.40 19.44
CA LEU A 710 33.23 17.92 18.78
C LEU A 710 32.01 18.71 19.26
N ARG A 711 31.33 19.38 18.32
CA ARG A 711 30.14 20.21 18.55
C ARG A 711 28.86 19.46 18.13
N PRO A 712 27.88 19.28 19.04
CA PRO A 712 26.60 18.66 18.69
C PRO A 712 25.77 19.58 17.78
N MET A 713 25.17 19.00 16.73
CA MET A 713 24.44 19.74 15.70
C MET A 713 22.98 19.26 15.61
N VAL A 714 22.09 20.18 15.26
CA VAL A 714 20.65 19.98 15.12
C VAL A 714 20.23 20.42 13.72
N SER A 715 19.19 19.80 13.17
CA SER A 715 18.47 20.31 12.01
C SER A 715 17.07 20.78 12.37
N ALA A 716 16.76 22.03 12.01
CA ALA A 716 15.45 22.66 12.14
C ALA A 716 15.31 23.74 11.04
N GLY A 717 14.92 23.32 9.83
CA GLY A 717 14.89 24.18 8.62
C GLY A 717 16.27 24.47 8.00
N GLY A 718 17.31 24.56 8.82
CA GLY A 718 18.73 24.50 8.43
C GLY A 718 19.50 23.58 9.37
N ARG A 719 20.83 23.48 9.24
CA ARG A 719 21.72 22.79 10.20
C ARG A 719 22.44 23.83 11.05
N MET A 720 22.36 23.69 12.37
CA MET A 720 22.85 24.66 13.36
C MET A 720 23.44 23.94 14.58
N PRO A 721 24.31 24.57 15.39
CA PRO A 721 24.71 24.04 16.69
C PRO A 721 23.51 23.85 17.63
N LEU A 722 23.61 22.91 18.57
CA LEU A 722 22.59 22.73 19.62
C LEU A 722 22.38 24.00 20.47
N VAL A 723 23.45 24.76 20.71
CA VAL A 723 23.40 26.04 21.46
C VAL A 723 22.59 27.08 20.68
N GLU A 724 22.89 27.32 19.39
CA GLU A 724 22.10 28.23 18.54
C GLU A 724 20.62 27.81 18.49
N PHE A 725 20.32 26.51 18.38
CA PHE A 725 18.95 26.02 18.42
C PHE A 725 18.25 26.36 19.75
N ARG A 726 18.93 26.24 20.89
CA ARG A 726 18.42 26.67 22.21
C ARG A 726 18.23 28.18 22.26
N ASP A 727 19.21 28.96 21.82
CA ASP A 727 19.16 30.43 21.88
C ASP A 727 18.00 30.98 21.03
N ARG A 728 17.73 30.36 19.87
CA ARG A 728 16.61 30.73 18.99
C ARG A 728 15.24 30.31 19.53
N LEU A 729 15.17 29.33 20.44
CA LEU A 729 13.98 29.04 21.25
C LEU A 729 13.82 30.06 22.39
N VAL A 730 14.91 30.44 23.07
CA VAL A 730 14.90 31.40 24.19
C VAL A 730 14.57 32.82 23.73
N SER A 731 15.07 33.25 22.56
CA SER A 731 14.68 34.51 21.92
C SER A 731 13.25 34.51 21.38
N GLY A 732 12.62 33.33 21.29
CA GLY A 732 11.30 33.13 20.70
C GLY A 732 11.24 33.42 19.21
N GLU A 733 12.36 33.28 18.48
CA GLU A 733 12.36 33.25 17.01
C GLU A 733 11.73 31.93 16.51
N LEU A 734 12.15 30.81 17.12
CA LEU A 734 11.54 29.50 17.02
C LEU A 734 10.56 29.30 18.18
N THR A 735 9.36 28.82 17.87
CA THR A 735 8.32 28.44 18.83
C THR A 735 8.17 26.92 18.82
N VAL A 736 8.17 26.29 20.00
CA VAL A 736 7.94 24.85 20.14
C VAL A 736 6.47 24.54 19.90
N TYR A 737 6.19 23.61 18.99
CA TYR A 737 4.84 23.08 18.87
C TYR A 737 4.57 22.12 20.03
N LEU A 738 3.53 22.40 20.82
CA LEU A 738 3.07 21.57 21.95
C LEU A 738 1.61 21.11 21.78
N GLY A 739 1.10 21.12 20.54
CA GLY A 739 -0.26 20.65 20.23
C GLY A 739 -0.37 19.12 20.16
N ASN A 740 -1.61 18.65 20.24
CA ASN A 740 -2.00 17.26 20.54
C ASN A 740 -1.85 16.24 19.39
N VAL A 741 -1.03 16.53 18.37
CA VAL A 741 -1.09 15.86 17.07
C VAL A 741 0.33 15.49 16.59
N SER A 742 0.50 14.29 16.01
CA SER A 742 1.83 13.83 15.60
C SER A 742 2.39 14.56 14.36
N PRO A 743 3.73 14.66 14.20
CA PRO A 743 4.38 15.23 13.00
C PRO A 743 3.78 14.77 11.67
N ARG A 744 3.50 13.47 11.55
CA ARG A 744 2.91 12.84 10.37
C ARG A 744 1.51 13.40 10.05
N THR A 745 0.65 13.45 11.06
CA THR A 745 -0.74 13.89 10.91
C THR A 745 -0.82 15.40 10.65
N VAL A 746 0.03 16.20 11.32
CA VAL A 746 0.16 17.65 11.07
C VAL A 746 0.62 17.90 9.63
N SER A 747 1.68 17.24 9.16
CA SER A 747 2.18 17.41 7.79
C SER A 747 1.09 17.13 6.74
N ALA A 748 0.41 15.99 6.85
CA ALA A 748 -0.63 15.58 5.91
C ALA A 748 -1.88 16.49 5.94
N LEU A 749 -2.22 17.06 7.11
CA LEU A 749 -3.29 18.06 7.20
C LEU A 749 -2.90 19.38 6.51
N LEU A 750 -1.67 19.86 6.74
CA LEU A 750 -1.17 21.11 6.14
C LEU A 750 -0.94 20.99 4.63
N GLU A 751 -0.66 19.80 4.10
CA GLU A 751 -0.64 19.51 2.66
C GLU A 751 -1.97 19.82 1.96
N HIS A 752 -3.11 19.79 2.68
CA HIS A 752 -4.42 20.17 2.15
C HIS A 752 -4.67 21.68 2.16
N ILE A 753 -3.79 22.48 2.78
CA ILE A 753 -3.84 23.94 2.73
C ILE A 753 -2.96 24.42 1.57
N PRO A 754 -3.51 25.14 0.57
CA PRO A 754 -2.72 25.72 -0.51
C PRO A 754 -1.60 26.62 0.03
N GLY A 755 -0.39 26.52 -0.54
CA GLY A 755 0.79 27.22 -0.01
C GLY A 755 0.59 28.73 0.17
N HIS A 756 -0.10 29.38 -0.77
CA HIS A 756 -0.42 30.81 -0.70
C HIS A 756 -1.46 31.16 0.39
N ARG A 757 -2.36 30.24 0.78
CA ARG A 757 -3.30 30.44 1.90
C ARG A 757 -2.58 30.35 3.26
N ARG A 758 -1.59 29.46 3.43
CA ARG A 758 -0.89 29.26 4.72
C ARG A 758 -0.30 30.56 5.30
N ALA A 759 0.29 31.40 4.46
CA ALA A 759 0.86 32.68 4.87
C ALA A 759 -0.21 33.73 5.24
N ALA A 760 -1.42 33.64 4.66
CA ALA A 760 -2.54 34.50 5.04
C ALA A 760 -3.19 34.03 6.36
N LEU A 761 -3.43 32.72 6.50
CA LEU A 761 -3.95 32.10 7.72
C LEU A 761 -3.04 32.37 8.93
N GLY A 762 -1.72 32.27 8.77
CA GLY A 762 -0.77 32.62 9.82
C GLY A 762 -0.78 34.10 10.22
N LYS A 763 -1.18 35.01 9.32
CA LYS A 763 -1.43 36.43 9.64
C LYS A 763 -2.77 36.65 10.33
N ALA A 764 -3.78 35.81 10.05
CA ALA A 764 -5.04 35.73 10.79
C ALA A 764 -4.91 34.98 12.14
N GLY A 765 -3.69 34.74 12.62
CA GLY A 765 -3.41 34.13 13.92
C GLY A 765 -3.53 32.60 13.97
N LEU A 766 -3.93 31.92 12.88
CA LEU A 766 -4.03 30.46 12.88
C LEU A 766 -2.65 29.79 12.89
N THR A 767 -2.50 28.83 13.79
CA THR A 767 -1.28 28.05 14.00
C THR A 767 -1.55 26.55 13.96
N MET A 768 -0.51 25.73 14.08
CA MET A 768 -0.67 24.28 14.25
C MET A 768 -1.31 23.89 15.60
N HIS A 769 -1.36 24.78 16.60
CA HIS A 769 -2.03 24.52 17.88
C HIS A 769 -3.56 24.49 17.73
N ASP A 770 -4.09 25.19 16.73
CA ASP A 770 -5.52 25.31 16.44
C ASP A 770 -6.08 24.11 15.66
N VAL A 771 -5.26 23.06 15.44
CA VAL A 771 -5.69 21.79 14.85
C VAL A 771 -6.63 21.08 15.82
N GLN A 772 -7.89 21.00 15.41
CA GLN A 772 -8.98 20.39 16.15
C GLN A 772 -8.99 18.86 15.97
N TYR A 773 -9.53 18.18 16.96
CA TYR A 773 -9.59 16.72 17.07
C TYR A 773 -10.98 16.29 17.53
N GLY A 774 -11.45 15.14 17.04
CA GLY A 774 -12.72 14.55 17.46
C GLY A 774 -12.89 13.11 17.00
N ARG A 775 -13.83 12.40 17.64
CA ARG A 775 -14.15 11.00 17.38
C ARG A 775 -15.42 10.89 16.54
N PHE A 776 -15.33 10.29 15.35
CA PHE A 776 -16.45 10.14 14.43
C PHE A 776 -16.57 8.68 13.96
N ALA A 777 -17.74 8.08 14.14
CA ALA A 777 -18.01 6.67 13.82
C ALA A 777 -16.94 5.70 14.38
N GLY A 778 -16.47 5.94 15.60
CA GLY A 778 -15.46 5.10 16.28
C GLY A 778 -14.03 5.28 15.80
N ARG A 779 -13.69 6.42 15.16
CA ARG A 779 -12.33 6.73 14.67
C ARG A 779 -11.93 8.17 15.00
N SER A 780 -10.67 8.36 15.36
CA SER A 780 -10.02 9.66 15.50
C SER A 780 -9.86 10.41 14.16
N VAL A 781 -10.25 11.69 14.15
CA VAL A 781 -10.26 12.60 13.00
C VAL A 781 -9.68 13.96 13.39
N TYR A 782 -8.95 14.59 12.46
CA TYR A 782 -8.23 15.86 12.65
C TYR A 782 -8.55 16.86 11.53
N TRP A 783 -8.65 18.14 11.87
CA TRP A 783 -8.93 19.25 10.93
C TRP A 783 -8.41 20.59 11.47
N LEU A 784 -8.36 21.61 10.62
CA LEU A 784 -8.11 23.00 11.00
C LEU A 784 -9.29 23.85 10.51
N HIS A 785 -9.85 24.72 11.37
CA HIS A 785 -10.97 25.59 11.00
C HIS A 785 -10.55 27.06 11.03
N ASP A 786 -10.64 27.71 9.87
CA ASP A 786 -10.52 29.16 9.69
C ASP A 786 -11.86 29.80 10.03
N HIS A 787 -11.95 30.36 11.25
CA HIS A 787 -13.15 31.01 11.76
C HIS A 787 -13.50 32.31 11.01
N GLU A 788 -12.54 32.97 10.35
CA GLU A 788 -12.79 34.20 9.59
C GLU A 788 -13.34 33.91 8.19
N ALA A 789 -12.70 33.01 7.43
CA ALA A 789 -13.21 32.57 6.13
C ALA A 789 -14.37 31.56 6.23
N GLN A 790 -14.65 31.05 7.43
CA GLN A 790 -15.57 29.93 7.70
C GLN A 790 -15.17 28.66 6.92
N GLU A 791 -13.87 28.44 6.70
CA GLU A 791 -13.33 27.33 5.90
C GLU A 791 -12.76 26.22 6.80
N THR A 792 -12.92 24.95 6.39
CA THR A 792 -12.39 23.80 7.13
C THR A 792 -11.42 23.01 6.25
N TYR A 793 -10.16 22.94 6.68
CA TYR A 793 -9.10 22.16 6.04
C TYR A 793 -9.03 20.76 6.66
N GLY A 794 -8.97 19.73 5.82
CA GLY A 794 -9.27 18.34 6.22
C GLY A 794 -10.71 17.95 5.84
N PRO A 795 -11.38 17.05 6.57
CA PRO A 795 -10.86 16.23 7.67
C PRO A 795 -9.93 15.10 7.22
N VAL A 796 -8.91 14.81 8.02
CA VAL A 796 -7.99 13.67 7.85
C VAL A 796 -8.09 12.68 9.01
N LEU A 797 -7.78 11.42 8.72
CA LEU A 797 -7.57 10.36 9.71
C LEU A 797 -6.19 10.49 10.36
N ALA A 798 -5.99 9.84 11.51
CA ALA A 798 -4.71 9.76 12.19
C ALA A 798 -3.51 9.40 11.28
N SER A 799 -3.70 8.53 10.28
CA SER A 799 -2.64 8.14 9.33
C SER A 799 -2.22 9.21 8.32
N GLY A 800 -2.91 10.36 8.30
CA GLY A 800 -2.80 11.43 7.30
C GLY A 800 -3.72 11.26 6.08
N LYS A 801 -4.52 10.20 6.02
CA LYS A 801 -5.45 9.95 4.90
C LYS A 801 -6.71 10.81 5.01
N LEU A 802 -7.10 11.48 3.92
CA LEU A 802 -8.43 12.08 3.75
C LEU A 802 -9.56 11.12 4.18
N VAL A 803 -10.50 11.62 4.99
CA VAL A 803 -11.70 10.87 5.35
C VAL A 803 -12.56 10.66 4.11
N LYS A 804 -12.80 9.39 3.73
CA LYS A 804 -13.71 9.01 2.64
C LYS A 804 -15.07 8.48 3.12
N SER A 805 -15.25 8.30 4.44
CA SER A 805 -16.50 7.78 5.01
C SER A 805 -17.62 8.80 4.83
N ARG A 806 -18.64 8.44 4.05
CA ARG A 806 -19.77 9.36 3.78
C ARG A 806 -20.57 9.70 5.04
N ALA A 807 -20.58 8.84 6.06
CA ALA A 807 -21.19 9.16 7.35
C ALA A 807 -20.44 10.27 8.08
N ILE A 808 -19.11 10.14 8.19
CA ILE A 808 -18.24 11.15 8.84
C ILE A 808 -18.24 12.44 8.01
N LEU A 809 -18.11 12.36 6.68
CA LEU A 809 -18.19 13.53 5.80
C LEU A 809 -19.56 14.21 5.85
N ASN A 810 -20.67 13.47 6.04
CA ASN A 810 -21.97 14.08 6.25
C ASN A 810 -22.07 14.78 7.61
N GLN A 811 -21.48 14.21 8.68
CA GLN A 811 -21.42 14.84 10.01
C GLN A 811 -20.57 16.12 10.00
N PHE A 812 -19.42 16.10 9.31
CA PHE A 812 -18.64 17.30 9.01
C PHE A 812 -19.41 18.29 8.15
N ALA A 813 -20.11 17.84 7.10
CA ALA A 813 -20.91 18.72 6.27
C ALA A 813 -22.08 19.35 7.04
N SER A 814 -22.70 18.67 8.02
CA SER A 814 -23.67 19.31 8.91
C SER A 814 -23.07 20.35 9.88
N ALA A 815 -21.75 20.33 10.09
CA ALA A 815 -21.02 21.30 10.91
C ALA A 815 -20.28 22.39 10.10
N ALA A 816 -20.05 22.18 8.80
CA ALA A 816 -19.20 23.02 7.94
C ALA A 816 -19.80 23.29 6.55
N LYS A 817 -21.13 23.24 6.40
CA LYS A 817 -21.83 23.55 5.14
C LYS A 817 -21.89 25.07 4.90
N LEU A 818 -20.89 25.59 4.21
CA LEU A 818 -21.07 26.80 3.40
C LEU A 818 -21.81 26.44 2.10
N GLU A 819 -23.12 26.21 2.20
CA GLU A 819 -23.98 26.34 1.03
C GLU A 819 -24.00 27.81 0.62
N LEU A 820 -23.65 28.11 -0.63
CA LEU A 820 -23.79 29.47 -1.14
C LEU A 820 -25.27 29.88 -1.03
N PRO A 821 -25.60 30.98 -0.34
CA PRO A 821 -26.99 31.41 -0.24
C PRO A 821 -27.48 31.91 -1.60
N LEU A 822 -28.79 31.82 -1.83
CA LEU A 822 -29.46 32.47 -2.94
C LEU A 822 -30.04 33.78 -2.38
N PRO A 823 -29.50 34.97 -2.72
CA PRO A 823 -29.99 36.24 -2.23
C PRO A 823 -31.28 36.66 -2.94
N ASP A 824 -31.98 37.62 -2.36
CA ASP A 824 -33.07 38.31 -3.04
C ASP A 824 -32.61 38.92 -4.37
N LEU A 825 -33.46 38.80 -5.39
CA LEU A 825 -33.22 39.32 -6.73
C LEU A 825 -33.32 40.87 -6.77
N PRO A 826 -32.78 41.52 -7.83
CA PRO A 826 -33.00 42.94 -8.06
C PRO A 826 -34.48 43.31 -8.05
N LYS A 827 -34.80 44.49 -7.51
CA LYS A 827 -36.19 44.96 -7.29
C LYS A 827 -37.01 44.92 -8.58
N GLY A 828 -38.01 44.04 -8.63
CA GLY A 828 -38.90 43.84 -9.78
C GLY A 828 -38.64 42.56 -10.58
N MET A 829 -37.60 41.79 -10.25
CA MET A 829 -37.33 40.47 -10.83
C MET A 829 -37.88 39.32 -9.96
N SER A 830 -38.33 38.25 -10.60
CA SER A 830 -38.79 36.99 -9.97
C SER A 830 -37.89 35.81 -10.36
N LEU A 831 -37.89 34.72 -9.59
CA LEU A 831 -37.22 33.48 -10.01
C LEU A 831 -37.95 32.79 -11.18
N ASP A 832 -39.25 33.04 -11.37
CA ASP A 832 -40.01 32.56 -12.53
C ASP A 832 -39.48 33.13 -13.86
N ASP A 833 -39.00 34.38 -13.86
CA ASP A 833 -38.55 35.05 -15.09
C ASP A 833 -37.03 35.33 -15.11
N SER A 834 -36.27 34.81 -14.14
CA SER A 834 -34.81 35.04 -14.02
C SER A 834 -34.02 33.76 -13.81
N VAL A 835 -32.79 33.71 -14.32
CA VAL A 835 -31.79 32.70 -13.97
C VAL A 835 -30.84 33.28 -12.93
N LEU A 836 -30.79 32.70 -11.73
CA LEU A 836 -29.89 33.09 -10.65
C LEU A 836 -28.77 32.05 -10.49
N VAL A 837 -27.52 32.49 -10.53
CA VAL A 837 -26.33 31.64 -10.34
C VAL A 837 -25.48 32.17 -9.18
N ALA A 838 -25.29 31.36 -8.15
CA ALA A 838 -24.39 31.62 -7.03
C ALA A 838 -23.09 30.82 -7.21
N MET A 839 -21.93 31.48 -7.17
CA MET A 839 -20.62 30.86 -7.35
C MET A 839 -19.52 31.55 -6.53
N LEU A 840 -18.34 30.94 -6.46
CA LEU A 840 -17.10 31.65 -6.13
C LEU A 840 -16.44 32.14 -7.43
N LEU A 841 -15.98 33.39 -7.45
CA LEU A 841 -15.20 33.99 -8.53
C LEU A 841 -13.98 34.68 -7.92
N LYS A 842 -12.77 34.26 -8.30
CA LYS A 842 -11.50 34.72 -7.70
C LYS A 842 -11.48 34.70 -6.16
N GLY A 843 -12.18 33.73 -5.55
CA GLY A 843 -12.25 33.54 -4.10
C GLY A 843 -13.33 34.36 -3.35
N ARG A 844 -13.99 35.33 -3.99
CA ARG A 844 -15.16 36.02 -3.40
C ARG A 844 -16.45 35.29 -3.77
N ARG A 845 -17.46 35.29 -2.89
CA ARG A 845 -18.82 34.84 -3.24
C ARG A 845 -19.46 35.88 -4.15
N VAL A 846 -20.07 35.42 -5.24
CA VAL A 846 -20.73 36.28 -6.24
C VAL A 846 -22.01 35.65 -6.74
N TRP A 847 -22.93 36.50 -7.15
CA TRP A 847 -24.23 36.15 -7.69
C TRP A 847 -24.45 36.87 -9.02
N SER A 848 -24.86 36.11 -10.03
CA SER A 848 -25.31 36.66 -11.31
C SER A 848 -26.78 36.32 -11.52
N ALA A 849 -27.59 37.32 -11.83
CA ALA A 849 -29.00 37.18 -12.13
C ALA A 849 -29.27 37.70 -13.54
N TRP A 850 -29.74 36.84 -14.44
CA TRP A 850 -30.14 37.24 -15.79
C TRP A 850 -31.66 37.20 -15.94
N HIS A 851 -32.24 38.33 -16.35
CA HIS A 851 -33.68 38.52 -16.49
C HIS A 851 -34.13 38.16 -17.91
N ARG A 852 -34.95 37.11 -18.07
CA ARG A 852 -35.37 36.61 -19.38
C ARG A 852 -36.16 37.65 -20.22
N PRO A 853 -37.10 38.44 -19.65
CA PRO A 853 -37.89 39.41 -20.42
C PRO A 853 -37.10 40.63 -20.93
N THR A 854 -36.14 41.15 -20.15
CA THR A 854 -35.37 42.36 -20.53
C THR A 854 -33.93 42.05 -20.99
N GLN A 855 -33.53 40.78 -20.93
CA GLN A 855 -32.18 40.28 -21.21
C GLN A 855 -31.06 40.89 -20.33
N ALA A 856 -31.42 41.68 -19.31
CA ALA A 856 -30.48 42.36 -18.42
C ALA A 856 -29.71 41.36 -17.53
N VAL A 857 -28.39 41.52 -17.45
CA VAL A 857 -27.51 40.77 -16.54
C VAL A 857 -27.19 41.66 -15.34
N TYR A 858 -27.56 41.20 -14.15
CA TYR A 858 -27.16 41.80 -12.88
C TYR A 858 -26.06 40.96 -12.22
N PHE A 859 -25.17 41.63 -11.49
CA PHE A 859 -24.06 41.04 -10.77
C PHE A 859 -23.93 41.68 -9.38
N LYS A 860 -23.80 40.85 -8.34
CA LYS A 860 -23.57 41.24 -6.95
C LYS A 860 -22.41 40.41 -6.40
N ALA A 861 -21.46 41.05 -5.74
CA ALA A 861 -20.44 40.35 -4.95
C ALA A 861 -20.75 40.45 -3.45
N GLU A 862 -20.07 39.63 -2.65
CA GLU A 862 -20.17 39.67 -1.19
C GLU A 862 -19.77 41.05 -0.64
N GLY A 863 -20.69 41.70 0.08
CA GLY A 863 -20.56 43.08 0.57
C GLY A 863 -20.98 44.19 -0.39
N GLU A 864 -21.37 43.86 -1.63
CA GLU A 864 -21.76 44.85 -2.66
C GLU A 864 -23.26 44.83 -2.97
N GLU A 865 -23.76 45.84 -3.68
CA GLU A 865 -25.13 45.85 -4.20
C GLU A 865 -25.27 45.27 -5.61
N TRP A 866 -26.52 45.04 -6.03
CA TRP A 866 -26.83 44.54 -7.38
C TRP A 866 -26.47 45.58 -8.46
N THR A 867 -25.37 45.35 -9.17
CA THR A 867 -24.94 46.15 -10.33
C THR A 867 -25.55 45.62 -11.63
N ASN A 868 -26.12 46.49 -12.47
CA ASN A 868 -26.48 46.12 -13.85
C ASN A 868 -25.20 46.09 -14.70
N ARG A 869 -24.98 45.01 -15.44
CA ARG A 869 -23.80 44.77 -16.30
C ARG A 869 -24.13 44.82 -17.80
N GLY A 870 -25.31 45.33 -18.16
CA GLY A 870 -25.79 45.45 -19.53
C GLY A 870 -26.82 44.39 -19.89
N SER A 871 -27.14 44.30 -21.17
CA SER A 871 -28.05 43.28 -21.73
C SER A 871 -27.25 42.20 -22.46
N MET A 872 -27.71 40.95 -22.35
CA MET A 872 -27.10 39.79 -22.99
C MET A 872 -28.22 38.86 -23.49
N PRO A 873 -28.29 38.53 -24.79
CA PRO A 873 -29.37 37.71 -25.32
C PRO A 873 -29.28 36.26 -24.83
N LEU A 874 -30.36 35.50 -24.98
CA LEU A 874 -30.37 34.06 -24.68
C LEU A 874 -29.45 33.26 -25.60
N ARG A 875 -29.47 33.60 -26.90
CA ARG A 875 -28.57 33.10 -27.94
C ARG A 875 -28.05 34.28 -28.77
N GLY A 876 -26.83 34.18 -29.26
CA GLY A 876 -26.26 35.05 -30.28
C GLY A 876 -25.57 34.22 -31.35
N LYS A 877 -25.26 34.82 -32.51
CA LYS A 877 -24.41 34.17 -33.51
C LYS A 877 -22.97 34.06 -32.99
N TRP A 878 -22.29 32.96 -33.32
CA TRP A 878 -20.87 32.79 -33.05
C TRP A 878 -20.02 33.90 -33.70
N ARG A 879 -18.83 34.16 -33.15
CA ARG A 879 -17.89 35.19 -33.62
C ARG A 879 -16.46 34.67 -33.50
N THR A 880 -15.69 34.77 -34.59
CA THR A 880 -14.25 34.44 -34.65
C THR A 880 -13.42 35.09 -33.54
N LYS A 881 -13.80 36.30 -33.12
CA LYS A 881 -13.23 36.98 -31.94
C LYS A 881 -14.27 37.05 -30.83
N GLY A 882 -14.06 36.24 -29.79
CA GLY A 882 -14.85 36.23 -28.56
C GLY A 882 -16.00 35.21 -28.49
N GLY A 883 -16.16 34.34 -29.48
CA GLY A 883 -17.14 33.25 -29.49
C GLY A 883 -18.58 33.73 -29.37
N PHE A 884 -19.44 32.92 -28.75
CA PHE A 884 -20.85 33.25 -28.52
C PHE A 884 -21.01 34.44 -27.54
N PRO A 885 -21.72 35.51 -27.92
CA PRO A 885 -21.90 36.72 -27.11
C PRO A 885 -23.19 36.68 -26.26
N ASP A 886 -23.58 35.51 -25.76
CA ASP A 886 -24.89 35.26 -25.14
C ASP A 886 -24.82 34.59 -23.77
N PHE A 887 -25.94 34.61 -23.04
CA PHE A 887 -25.99 34.14 -21.67
C PHE A 887 -25.84 32.62 -21.54
N GLN A 888 -26.44 31.84 -22.45
CA GLN A 888 -26.34 30.37 -22.43
C GLN A 888 -24.87 29.93 -22.47
N HIS A 889 -24.10 30.46 -23.41
CA HIS A 889 -22.71 30.05 -23.61
C HIS A 889 -21.76 30.72 -22.61
N ARG A 890 -21.91 32.02 -22.34
CA ARG A 890 -21.01 32.74 -21.40
C ARG A 890 -21.15 32.25 -19.97
N MET A 891 -22.37 31.99 -19.48
CA MET A 891 -22.56 31.48 -18.11
C MET A 891 -22.11 30.02 -17.98
N ALA A 892 -22.34 29.19 -19.00
CA ALA A 892 -21.87 27.81 -19.00
C ALA A 892 -20.33 27.71 -19.04
N MET A 893 -19.64 28.50 -19.88
CA MET A 893 -18.17 28.55 -19.87
C MET A 893 -17.63 29.09 -18.55
N THR A 894 -18.19 30.18 -18.01
CA THR A 894 -17.80 30.73 -16.70
C THR A 894 -17.83 29.65 -15.62
N LEU A 895 -18.92 28.87 -15.55
CA LEU A 895 -19.03 27.75 -14.61
C LEU A 895 -18.00 26.64 -14.90
N LEU A 896 -17.80 26.25 -16.16
CA LEU A 896 -16.80 25.23 -16.53
C LEU A 896 -15.36 25.65 -16.18
N GLU A 897 -15.02 26.93 -16.29
CA GLU A 897 -13.71 27.51 -15.96
C GLU A 897 -13.47 27.67 -14.45
N GLN A 898 -14.51 28.02 -13.67
CA GLN A 898 -14.36 28.13 -12.21
C GLN A 898 -14.35 26.76 -11.51
N LEU A 899 -15.02 25.74 -12.05
CA LEU A 899 -15.17 24.43 -11.40
C LEU A 899 -13.88 23.65 -11.09
N PRO A 900 -12.79 23.73 -11.89
CA PRO A 900 -11.48 23.17 -11.51
C PRO A 900 -10.81 23.91 -10.35
N ASN A 901 -11.11 25.21 -10.21
CA ASN A 901 -10.44 26.14 -9.28
C ASN A 901 -11.19 26.31 -7.95
N MET A 902 -12.38 25.72 -7.82
CA MET A 902 -13.24 25.90 -6.64
C MET A 902 -12.90 24.91 -5.51
N PRO A 903 -12.91 25.33 -4.23
CA PRO A 903 -12.76 24.43 -3.09
C PRO A 903 -13.80 23.30 -3.12
N ARG A 904 -13.37 22.05 -2.85
CA ARG A 904 -14.25 20.86 -2.90
C ARG A 904 -15.40 20.86 -1.89
N THR A 905 -15.35 21.76 -0.92
CA THR A 905 -16.39 22.05 0.08
C THR A 905 -17.52 22.92 -0.46
N VAL A 906 -17.27 23.72 -1.51
CA VAL A 906 -18.22 24.68 -2.08
C VAL A 906 -18.80 24.13 -3.38
N THR A 907 -20.10 24.28 -3.57
CA THR A 907 -20.83 23.84 -4.77
C THR A 907 -21.63 25.04 -5.32
N PRO A 908 -21.43 25.48 -6.57
CA PRO A 908 -22.25 26.50 -7.19
C PRO A 908 -23.73 26.09 -7.22
N ARG A 909 -24.63 27.07 -7.13
CA ARG A 909 -26.08 26.85 -7.23
C ARG A 909 -26.65 27.59 -8.42
N VAL A 910 -27.56 26.94 -9.13
CA VAL A 910 -28.37 27.53 -10.19
C VAL A 910 -29.84 27.40 -9.81
N ALA A 911 -30.55 28.51 -9.81
CA ALA A 911 -31.95 28.63 -9.43
C ALA A 911 -32.74 29.45 -10.45
N GLY A 912 -34.06 29.36 -10.36
CA GLY A 912 -34.97 30.09 -11.23
C GLY A 912 -35.19 29.41 -12.59
N ALA A 913 -35.41 30.22 -13.62
CA ALA A 913 -35.84 29.83 -14.95
C ALA A 913 -34.72 29.27 -15.86
N TRP A 914 -33.84 28.44 -15.30
CA TRP A 914 -32.62 27.94 -15.96
C TRP A 914 -32.87 26.87 -17.02
N LEU A 915 -34.06 26.27 -17.07
CA LEU A 915 -34.35 25.16 -17.98
C LEU A 915 -34.29 25.60 -19.44
N GLY A 916 -33.58 24.83 -20.28
CA GLY A 916 -33.32 25.18 -21.68
C GLY A 916 -32.23 26.25 -21.86
N VAL A 917 -31.79 26.90 -20.78
CA VAL A 917 -30.73 27.93 -20.76
C VAL A 917 -29.41 27.34 -20.28
N LEU A 918 -29.44 26.59 -19.17
CA LEU A 918 -28.30 25.88 -18.60
C LEU A 918 -28.65 24.40 -18.43
N PHE A 919 -27.68 23.53 -18.70
CA PHE A 919 -27.90 22.09 -18.77
C PHE A 919 -27.08 21.36 -17.67
N PRO A 920 -27.73 20.70 -16.70
CA PRO A 920 -27.05 19.93 -15.66
C PRO A 920 -26.14 18.80 -16.19
N SER A 921 -26.33 18.37 -17.45
CA SER A 921 -25.43 17.44 -18.16
C SER A 921 -23.99 17.93 -18.24
N ASP A 922 -23.79 19.25 -18.26
CA ASP A 922 -22.51 19.86 -18.62
C ASP A 922 -21.58 19.90 -17.40
N PHE A 923 -22.17 20.00 -16.20
CA PHE A 923 -21.47 20.11 -14.91
C PHE A 923 -21.55 18.81 -14.08
N GLY A 924 -22.44 17.89 -14.45
CA GLY A 924 -22.63 16.59 -13.78
C GLY A 924 -23.17 16.72 -12.36
N LYS A 925 -22.31 16.46 -11.36
CA LYS A 925 -22.63 16.61 -9.93
C LYS A 925 -21.87 17.76 -9.25
N LYS A 926 -21.17 18.59 -10.03
CA LYS A 926 -20.34 19.68 -9.50
C LYS A 926 -21.11 20.99 -9.26
N VAL A 927 -22.34 21.09 -9.73
CA VAL A 927 -23.23 22.26 -9.58
C VAL A 927 -24.60 21.75 -9.13
N THR A 928 -25.18 22.41 -8.14
CA THR A 928 -26.54 22.15 -7.66
C THR A 928 -27.53 22.95 -8.50
N PHE A 929 -28.57 22.28 -9.00
CA PHE A 929 -29.68 22.91 -9.70
C PHE A 929 -30.94 22.76 -8.87
N GLU A 930 -31.52 23.88 -8.45
CA GLU A 930 -32.84 23.92 -7.81
C GLU A 930 -33.93 23.52 -8.83
N PRO A 931 -35.14 23.11 -8.40
CA PRO A 931 -36.27 22.88 -9.32
C PRO A 931 -36.50 24.09 -10.24
N PRO A 932 -36.60 23.92 -11.57
CA PRO A 932 -36.75 25.05 -12.49
C PRO A 932 -38.16 25.63 -12.41
N THR A 933 -38.23 26.95 -12.36
CA THR A 933 -39.47 27.76 -12.36
C THR A 933 -39.78 28.28 -13.77
N ASN A 934 -41.08 28.38 -14.11
CA ASN A 934 -41.66 28.98 -15.34
C ASN A 934 -40.80 28.91 -16.63
N ALA A 935 -40.20 27.75 -16.91
CA ALA A 935 -39.29 27.55 -18.03
C ALA A 935 -39.60 26.26 -18.79
N THR A 936 -39.27 26.26 -20.08
CA THR A 936 -39.57 25.21 -21.04
C THR A 936 -38.28 24.57 -21.54
N LEU A 937 -38.35 23.27 -21.87
CA LEU A 937 -37.26 22.57 -22.54
C LEU A 937 -37.78 22.01 -23.84
N ASP A 938 -37.32 22.58 -24.95
CA ASP A 938 -37.46 21.95 -26.25
C ASP A 938 -36.20 21.12 -26.58
N VAL A 939 -36.45 19.94 -27.14
CA VAL A 939 -35.45 18.98 -27.57
C VAL A 939 -35.01 19.29 -29.01
N GLU A 940 -35.90 19.83 -29.85
CA GLU A 940 -35.62 20.11 -31.26
C GLU A 940 -34.61 21.25 -31.41
N THR A 941 -34.84 22.40 -30.77
CA THR A 941 -33.84 23.49 -30.68
C THR A 941 -32.55 23.11 -29.95
N THR A 942 -32.53 22.03 -29.16
CA THR A 942 -31.30 21.46 -28.57
C THR A 942 -30.54 20.59 -29.59
N GLU A 943 -31.25 19.94 -30.51
CA GLU A 943 -30.67 19.14 -31.60
C GLU A 943 -30.24 19.99 -32.79
N GLU A 944 -30.87 21.14 -33.02
CA GLU A 944 -30.40 22.20 -33.90
C GLU A 944 -29.06 22.77 -33.42
N GLN A 945 -28.93 23.11 -32.13
CA GLN A 945 -27.64 23.56 -31.57
C GLN A 945 -26.52 22.54 -31.80
N ALA A 946 -26.81 21.24 -31.68
CA ALA A 946 -25.82 20.21 -31.96
C ALA A 946 -25.36 20.20 -33.43
N ARG A 947 -26.26 20.50 -34.38
CA ARG A 947 -25.92 20.66 -35.80
C ARG A 947 -25.10 21.94 -36.01
N GLU A 948 -25.54 23.07 -35.44
CA GLU A 948 -24.86 24.37 -35.47
C GLU A 948 -23.41 24.29 -34.97
N TYR A 949 -23.17 23.72 -33.78
CA TYR A 949 -21.82 23.58 -33.25
C TYR A 949 -20.93 22.67 -34.10
N THR A 950 -21.50 21.62 -34.71
CA THR A 950 -20.75 20.67 -35.54
C THR A 950 -20.34 21.30 -36.88
N ALA A 951 -21.22 22.12 -37.48
CA ALA A 951 -20.90 22.90 -38.67
C ALA A 951 -19.83 23.96 -38.37
N LEU A 952 -20.04 24.78 -37.34
CA LEU A 952 -19.08 25.81 -36.93
C LEU A 952 -17.69 25.24 -36.62
N ALA A 953 -17.60 24.08 -35.96
CA ALA A 953 -16.34 23.41 -35.65
C ALA A 953 -15.64 22.80 -36.89
N PHE A 954 -16.37 22.55 -37.98
CA PHE A 954 -15.80 22.14 -39.26
C PHE A 954 -15.35 23.36 -40.09
N GLU A 955 -16.12 24.44 -40.05
CA GLU A 955 -15.79 25.73 -40.69
C GLU A 955 -14.59 26.44 -40.02
N ASN A 956 -14.36 26.22 -38.72
CA ASN A 956 -13.37 26.94 -37.91
C ASN A 956 -12.52 25.95 -37.08
N PRO A 957 -11.67 25.13 -37.72
CA PRO A 957 -10.95 24.03 -37.06
C PRO A 957 -9.94 24.46 -35.99
N ASP A 958 -9.46 25.71 -36.04
CA ASP A 958 -8.48 26.26 -35.10
C ASP A 958 -9.11 26.87 -33.82
N ASP A 959 -10.44 26.94 -33.72
CA ASP A 959 -11.12 27.47 -32.54
C ASP A 959 -11.09 26.47 -31.36
N ASN A 960 -10.61 26.91 -30.21
CA ASN A 960 -10.42 26.07 -29.03
C ASN A 960 -11.65 25.95 -28.11
N VAL A 961 -12.77 26.60 -28.44
CA VAL A 961 -14.02 26.61 -27.66
C VAL A 961 -15.11 25.76 -28.34
N LEU A 962 -15.20 25.78 -29.67
CA LEU A 962 -16.16 25.00 -30.45
C LEU A 962 -16.10 23.48 -30.19
N PRO A 963 -14.91 22.83 -30.04
CA PRO A 963 -14.81 21.43 -29.64
C PRO A 963 -15.50 21.12 -28.29
N ILE A 964 -15.53 22.07 -27.35
CA ILE A 964 -16.20 21.92 -26.05
C ILE A 964 -17.71 21.82 -26.27
N TRP A 965 -18.28 22.67 -27.14
CA TRP A 965 -19.72 22.62 -27.45
C TRP A 965 -20.11 21.34 -28.19
N VAL A 966 -19.28 20.88 -29.13
CA VAL A 966 -19.47 19.58 -29.82
C VAL A 966 -19.44 18.41 -28.82
N GLU A 967 -18.54 18.42 -27.83
CA GLU A 967 -18.48 17.37 -26.79
C GLU A 967 -19.65 17.44 -25.80
N LEU A 968 -20.21 18.63 -25.54
CA LEU A 968 -21.37 18.83 -24.65
C LEU A 968 -22.72 18.54 -25.32
N ALA A 969 -22.89 18.85 -26.61
CA ALA A 969 -24.14 18.68 -27.36
C ALA A 969 -24.82 17.29 -27.20
N PRO A 970 -24.14 16.14 -27.41
CA PRO A 970 -24.77 14.83 -27.23
C PRO A 970 -25.15 14.55 -25.77
N LYS A 971 -24.49 15.20 -24.79
CA LYS A 971 -24.84 15.13 -23.37
C LYS A 971 -26.13 15.92 -23.09
N ARG A 972 -26.24 17.14 -23.64
CA ARG A 972 -27.44 18.00 -23.57
C ARG A 972 -28.67 17.30 -24.16
N ILE A 973 -28.59 16.81 -25.40
CA ILE A 973 -29.69 16.09 -26.07
C ILE A 973 -30.15 14.87 -25.26
N LYS A 974 -29.19 14.06 -24.80
CA LYS A 974 -29.47 12.85 -23.99
C LYS A 974 -30.16 13.20 -22.67
N TRP A 975 -29.75 14.29 -22.02
CA TRP A 975 -30.36 14.78 -20.80
C TRP A 975 -31.76 15.35 -21.06
N ALA A 976 -31.94 16.16 -22.11
CA ALA A 976 -33.21 16.79 -22.44
C ALA A 976 -34.30 15.76 -22.79
N ARG A 977 -33.99 14.81 -23.68
CA ARG A 977 -34.86 13.67 -23.99
C ARG A 977 -35.22 12.84 -22.75
N ALA A 978 -34.34 12.76 -21.75
CA ALA A 978 -34.63 12.06 -20.49
C ALA A 978 -35.48 12.90 -19.51
N TRP A 979 -35.29 14.22 -19.48
CA TRP A 979 -36.06 15.16 -18.67
C TRP A 979 -37.53 15.21 -19.12
N VAL A 980 -37.79 15.38 -20.42
CA VAL A 980 -39.16 15.42 -20.98
C VAL A 980 -39.91 14.12 -20.65
N ARG A 981 -39.29 12.96 -20.89
CA ARG A 981 -39.85 11.64 -20.53
C ARG A 981 -40.10 11.46 -19.04
N LYS A 982 -39.34 12.15 -18.16
CA LYS A 982 -39.60 12.16 -16.71
C LYS A 982 -40.86 12.96 -16.40
N GLN A 983 -41.00 14.16 -16.97
CA GLN A 983 -42.18 15.01 -16.74
C GLN A 983 -43.45 14.39 -17.32
N GLU A 984 -43.41 13.78 -18.50
CA GLU A 984 -44.53 12.99 -19.03
C GLU A 984 -44.99 11.90 -18.05
N ARG A 985 -44.06 11.19 -17.41
CA ARG A 985 -44.38 10.15 -16.43
C ARG A 985 -44.95 10.71 -15.12
N VAL A 986 -44.57 11.93 -14.74
CA VAL A 986 -45.19 12.64 -13.60
C VAL A 986 -46.60 13.09 -13.98
N ARG A 987 -46.79 13.73 -15.15
CA ARG A 987 -48.09 14.19 -15.64
C ARG A 987 -49.07 13.03 -15.83
N LYS A 988 -48.66 11.95 -16.51
CA LYS A 988 -49.47 10.71 -16.68
C LYS A 988 -49.77 10.02 -15.35
N LYS A 989 -48.95 10.20 -14.30
CA LYS A 989 -49.26 9.76 -12.93
C LYS A 989 -50.28 10.67 -12.24
N ALA A 990 -50.17 11.99 -12.37
CA ALA A 990 -51.13 12.94 -11.82
C ALA A 990 -52.50 12.80 -12.50
N GLU A 991 -52.55 12.77 -13.84
CA GLU A 991 -53.74 12.47 -14.64
C GLU A 991 -54.40 11.14 -14.24
N LYS A 992 -53.59 10.13 -13.87
CA LYS A 992 -54.10 8.85 -13.37
C LYS A 992 -54.66 8.97 -11.95
N ALA A 993 -53.94 9.60 -11.02
CA ALA A 993 -54.39 9.80 -9.64
C ALA A 993 -55.68 10.62 -9.60
N GLU A 994 -55.80 11.68 -10.39
CA GLU A 994 -57.00 12.49 -10.52
C GLU A 994 -58.18 11.69 -11.09
N LYS A 995 -57.94 10.76 -12.02
CA LYS A 995 -58.97 9.83 -12.53
C LYS A 995 -59.37 8.78 -11.49
N GLU A 996 -58.42 8.27 -10.70
CA GLU A 996 -58.69 7.33 -9.60
C GLU A 996 -59.45 8.01 -8.46
N GLU A 997 -59.13 9.27 -8.13
CA GLU A 997 -59.86 10.10 -7.17
C GLU A 997 -61.27 10.46 -7.66
N LYS A 998 -61.42 10.89 -8.92
CA LYS A 998 -62.73 11.13 -9.54
C LYS A 998 -63.59 9.86 -9.61
N MET A 999 -62.98 8.68 -9.83
CA MET A 999 -63.69 7.40 -9.70
C MET A 999 -64.05 7.10 -8.24
N ALA A 1000 -63.14 7.27 -7.29
CA ALA A 1000 -63.40 7.03 -5.86
C ALA A 1000 -64.53 7.92 -5.32
N ALA A 1001 -64.60 9.20 -5.73
CA ALA A 1001 -65.70 10.10 -5.44
C ALA A 1001 -67.03 9.61 -6.05
N LYS A 1002 -67.02 9.15 -7.31
CA LYS A 1002 -68.19 8.59 -8.00
C LYS A 1002 -68.68 7.28 -7.35
N THR A 1003 -67.76 6.45 -6.85
CA THR A 1003 -68.06 5.22 -6.09
C THR A 1003 -68.62 5.53 -4.71
N LYS A 1004 -68.02 6.46 -3.95
CA LYS A 1004 -68.56 6.93 -2.66
C LYS A 1004 -70.00 7.46 -2.80
N LYS A 1005 -70.30 8.18 -3.88
CA LYS A 1005 -71.66 8.67 -4.18
C LYS A 1005 -72.66 7.55 -4.53
N LYS A 1006 -72.20 6.38 -5.01
CA LYS A 1006 -73.03 5.17 -5.21
C LYS A 1006 -73.19 4.32 -3.94
N THR A 1007 -72.20 4.25 -3.06
CA THR A 1007 -72.33 3.49 -1.80
C THR A 1007 -73.20 4.20 -0.76
N ALA A 1008 -73.23 5.54 -0.76
CA ALA A 1008 -74.12 6.33 0.09
C ALA A 1008 -75.62 6.07 -0.19
N THR A 1009 -75.98 5.62 -1.39
CA THR A 1009 -77.39 5.41 -1.81
C THR A 1009 -77.96 4.04 -1.44
N LYS A 1010 -77.20 3.17 -0.76
CA LYS A 1010 -77.61 1.77 -0.50
C LYS A 1010 -77.59 1.34 0.98
N LYS A 1011 -77.50 2.28 1.93
CA LYS A 1011 -77.45 1.96 3.37
C LYS A 1011 -78.13 2.99 4.29
N ALA A 1012 -79.37 3.36 3.98
CA ALA A 1012 -80.25 4.11 4.88
C ALA A 1012 -81.74 3.84 4.55
N SER A 1013 -82.38 2.98 5.34
CA SER A 1013 -83.83 2.74 5.30
C SER A 1013 -84.29 2.41 6.73
N ALA A 1014 -85.43 2.97 7.15
CA ALA A 1014 -85.93 3.06 8.54
C ALA A 1014 -85.11 4.03 9.45
N LYS A 1015 -85.72 4.91 10.27
CA LYS A 1015 -87.14 5.39 10.34
C LYS A 1015 -87.27 6.67 11.19
N LYS A 1016 -87.79 7.77 10.63
CA LYS A 1016 -88.34 8.99 11.32
C LYS A 1016 -87.31 9.83 12.15
N SER A 1017 -87.51 11.14 12.43
CA SER A 1017 -88.55 12.13 12.03
C SER A 1017 -88.12 13.59 12.28
N ALA A 1018 -88.64 14.53 11.46
CA ALA A 1018 -88.76 16.00 11.66
C ALA A 1018 -87.45 16.83 11.81
N THR A 1019 -87.30 18.07 11.30
CA THR A 1019 -88.12 18.96 10.42
C THR A 1019 -87.15 19.80 9.51
N LYS A 1020 -87.37 20.96 8.85
CA LYS A 1020 -88.46 21.98 8.85
C LYS A 1020 -88.71 22.60 7.45
N LYS A 1021 -87.96 23.62 7.00
CA LYS A 1021 -88.09 24.40 5.74
C LYS A 1021 -86.72 25.06 5.39
N GLY A 1022 -86.41 25.48 4.16
CA GLY A 1022 -87.13 25.43 2.86
C GLY A 1022 -86.38 26.15 1.72
N THR A 1023 -87.01 26.26 0.53
CA THR A 1023 -86.63 27.03 -0.71
C THR A 1023 -85.24 26.74 -1.35
N ALA A 1024 -85.05 26.34 -2.63
CA ALA A 1024 -85.55 26.82 -3.94
C ALA A 1024 -84.91 28.18 -4.38
N GLN A 1025 -84.52 28.45 -5.63
CA GLN A 1025 -84.65 27.72 -6.93
C GLN A 1025 -83.66 28.30 -8.01
N LYS A 1026 -83.28 27.51 -9.05
CA LYS A 1026 -82.76 27.94 -10.41
C LYS A 1026 -81.44 28.79 -10.46
N ALA A 1027 -80.72 28.98 -11.59
CA ALA A 1027 -80.58 28.24 -12.86
C ALA A 1027 -79.30 28.63 -13.69
N THR A 1028 -78.92 27.76 -14.65
CA THR A 1028 -78.27 28.04 -15.98
C THR A 1028 -77.01 28.92 -16.17
N ALA A 1029 -75.88 28.23 -16.47
CA ALA A 1029 -75.13 28.26 -17.75
C ALA A 1029 -74.21 29.44 -18.22
N LYS A 1030 -73.31 29.07 -19.16
CA LYS A 1030 -72.38 29.83 -20.04
C LYS A 1030 -70.96 30.24 -19.55
N LYS A 1031 -70.07 30.27 -20.54
CA LYS A 1031 -68.64 30.68 -20.67
C LYS A 1031 -68.63 32.12 -21.33
N PRO A 1032 -67.51 32.83 -21.65
CA PRO A 1032 -66.07 32.57 -21.43
C PRO A 1032 -65.19 33.82 -21.05
N ALA A 1033 -63.85 33.65 -21.05
CA ALA A 1033 -62.80 34.70 -21.17
C ALA A 1033 -62.66 35.71 -19.98
N THR A 1034 -61.67 36.62 -19.86
CA THR A 1034 -60.55 37.13 -20.71
C THR A 1034 -59.24 37.32 -19.90
N LYS A 1035 -58.13 37.77 -20.55
CA LYS A 1035 -56.90 38.28 -19.89
C LYS A 1035 -56.94 39.81 -19.76
N LYS A 1036 -56.50 40.39 -18.64
CA LYS A 1036 -55.53 41.52 -18.53
C LYS A 1036 -55.25 41.91 -17.06
N ALA A 1037 -54.27 42.79 -16.84
CA ALA A 1037 -53.82 43.24 -15.52
C ALA A 1037 -53.73 44.77 -15.45
N SER A 1038 -53.86 45.36 -14.24
CA SER A 1038 -53.21 46.61 -13.82
C SER A 1038 -53.57 47.00 -12.37
N THR A 1039 -52.62 47.61 -11.64
CA THR A 1039 -52.85 48.41 -10.41
C THR A 1039 -51.71 49.42 -10.25
N LYS A 1040 -51.99 50.71 -9.98
CA LYS A 1040 -50.97 51.77 -9.80
C LYS A 1040 -51.53 53.01 -9.06
N LYS A 1041 -50.89 53.45 -7.96
CA LYS A 1041 -51.22 54.64 -7.13
C LYS A 1041 -52.61 54.56 -6.41
N VAL A 1042 -53.01 55.42 -5.46
CA VAL A 1042 -52.55 56.74 -4.95
C VAL A 1042 -52.30 56.71 -3.41
N ALA A 1043 -51.87 57.82 -2.78
CA ALA A 1043 -51.28 57.88 -1.42
C ALA A 1043 -51.73 59.11 -0.56
N THR A 1044 -51.11 59.26 0.63
CA THR A 1044 -51.37 60.28 1.67
C THR A 1044 -50.10 60.59 2.53
N LYS A 1045 -49.98 61.65 3.36
CA LYS A 1045 -50.38 63.08 3.22
C LYS A 1045 -49.70 63.97 4.33
N LYS A 1046 -48.43 64.43 4.16
CA LYS A 1046 -47.63 65.35 5.06
C LYS A 1046 -47.13 64.70 6.40
N ALA A 1047 -46.15 65.21 7.18
CA ALA A 1047 -44.92 66.07 7.05
C ALA A 1047 -44.09 65.96 8.40
N THR A 1048 -43.10 66.76 8.88
CA THR A 1048 -42.46 68.06 8.54
C THR A 1048 -41.07 68.24 9.24
N ALA A 1049 -40.22 69.18 8.75
CA ALA A 1049 -39.23 70.07 9.43
C ALA A 1049 -38.18 69.61 10.51
N LYS A 1050 -36.89 69.58 10.08
CA LYS A 1050 -35.69 70.34 10.56
C LYS A 1050 -35.26 70.52 12.06
N LYS A 1051 -33.96 70.21 12.28
CA LYS A 1051 -32.84 70.97 12.95
C LYS A 1051 -32.46 70.78 14.46
N ALA A 1052 -31.15 70.48 14.65
CA ALA A 1052 -30.18 71.06 15.63
C ALA A 1052 -30.27 70.74 17.15
N SER A 1053 -29.22 70.88 17.99
CA SER A 1053 -27.74 70.70 17.84
C SER A 1053 -26.94 70.86 19.17
N THR A 1054 -25.81 70.16 19.34
CA THR A 1054 -24.73 70.35 20.37
C THR A 1054 -25.09 70.04 21.85
N LYS A 1055 -24.18 69.92 22.84
CA LYS A 1055 -22.75 70.34 23.00
C LYS A 1055 -21.90 69.38 23.89
N LYS A 1056 -20.64 69.73 24.20
CA LYS A 1056 -19.55 68.89 24.78
C LYS A 1056 -19.36 68.99 26.32
N ALA A 1057 -18.48 68.09 26.84
CA ALA A 1057 -17.49 68.26 27.95
C ALA A 1057 -17.85 67.78 29.38
N ALA A 1058 -16.91 67.44 30.29
CA ALA A 1058 -15.54 66.86 30.18
C ALA A 1058 -14.94 66.39 31.55
N THR A 1059 -14.10 65.34 31.55
CA THR A 1059 -12.96 65.01 32.47
C THR A 1059 -13.06 65.11 34.02
N LYS A 1060 -12.65 64.03 34.73
CA LYS A 1060 -11.46 64.00 35.65
C LYS A 1060 -11.15 62.58 36.21
N LYS A 1061 -10.00 62.41 36.90
CA LYS A 1061 -9.47 61.16 37.52
C LYS A 1061 -9.29 61.31 39.05
N ALA A 1062 -9.34 60.20 39.80
CA ALA A 1062 -8.70 59.98 41.13
C ALA A 1062 -8.60 58.46 41.45
N ALA A 1063 -7.88 58.02 42.51
CA ALA A 1063 -7.62 56.58 42.78
C ALA A 1063 -7.19 56.18 44.23
N THR A 1064 -7.21 54.86 44.49
CA THR A 1064 -6.39 54.04 45.46
C THR A 1064 -6.92 53.59 46.86
N LYS A 1065 -6.39 52.43 47.30
CA LYS A 1065 -6.18 51.87 48.69
C LYS A 1065 -7.17 50.90 49.42
N LYS A 1066 -6.79 49.61 49.44
CA LYS A 1066 -6.66 48.60 50.55
C LYS A 1066 -7.54 48.64 51.84
N ALA A 1067 -8.13 47.49 52.27
CA ALA A 1067 -7.71 46.64 53.44
C ALA A 1067 -8.80 45.85 54.25
N ALA A 1068 -8.72 44.50 54.25
CA ALA A 1068 -8.76 43.52 55.38
C ALA A 1068 -9.87 43.40 56.50
N THR A 1069 -10.40 42.15 56.64
CA THR A 1069 -10.91 41.45 57.88
C THR A 1069 -12.25 41.91 58.53
N LYS A 1070 -12.99 41.17 59.42
CA LYS A 1070 -12.81 39.90 60.20
C LYS A 1070 -14.18 39.36 60.77
N LYS A 1071 -14.28 38.03 61.07
CA LYS A 1071 -15.21 37.37 62.05
C LYS A 1071 -16.76 37.41 61.81
N ALA A 1072 -17.64 36.63 62.49
CA ALA A 1072 -17.60 35.24 63.02
C ALA A 1072 -18.97 34.81 63.66
N ALA A 1073 -19.14 33.50 63.93
CA ALA A 1073 -20.05 32.88 64.94
C ALA A 1073 -21.58 32.95 64.65
N THR A 1074 -22.44 32.05 65.14
CA THR A 1074 -22.31 30.70 65.77
C THR A 1074 -23.47 29.81 65.21
N LYS A 1075 -24.13 28.78 65.77
CA LYS A 1075 -24.33 27.99 67.03
C LYS A 1075 -24.92 26.63 66.52
N LYS A 1076 -25.03 25.47 67.19
CA LYS A 1076 -24.63 24.80 68.47
C LYS A 1076 -24.75 23.27 68.15
N ALA A 1077 -24.42 22.24 68.94
CA ALA A 1077 -23.89 22.12 70.30
C ALA A 1077 -23.04 20.84 70.49
N ALA A 1078 -23.67 19.67 70.42
CA ALA A 1078 -23.20 18.34 70.83
C ALA A 1078 -24.22 17.29 70.26
N THR A 1079 -24.18 15.96 70.45
CA THR A 1079 -23.55 15.08 71.47
C THR A 1079 -23.00 13.80 70.79
N LYS A 1080 -22.29 12.85 71.43
CA LYS A 1080 -22.05 12.66 72.88
C LYS A 1080 -20.58 12.33 73.21
N LYS A 1081 -20.16 11.06 73.16
CA LYS A 1081 -18.80 10.53 73.44
C LYS A 1081 -18.62 9.23 72.63
N SER A 1082 -17.44 8.61 72.47
CA SER A 1082 -16.14 8.70 73.19
C SER A 1082 -14.96 8.84 72.17
N ALA A 1083 -13.66 8.75 72.46
CA ALA A 1083 -12.90 8.38 73.67
C ALA A 1083 -11.56 9.17 73.78
N THR A 1084 -10.46 8.52 74.19
CA THR A 1084 -9.06 9.03 74.25
C THR A 1084 -8.11 7.90 73.77
N LYS A 1085 -6.77 7.96 73.71
CA LYS A 1085 -5.74 8.84 74.32
C LYS A 1085 -4.51 8.96 73.38
N LYS A 1086 -3.28 8.81 73.88
CA LYS A 1086 -1.97 8.82 73.17
C LYS A 1086 -0.96 7.97 73.98
N SER A 1087 0.11 7.44 73.37
CA SER A 1087 1.54 7.78 73.67
C SER A 1087 2.63 6.71 73.37
N ALA A 1088 3.58 7.06 72.49
CA ALA A 1088 5.05 7.00 72.62
C ALA A 1088 5.88 5.74 73.08
N THR A 1089 6.85 5.33 72.23
CA THR A 1089 8.27 4.91 72.49
C THR A 1089 8.74 3.43 72.70
N LYS A 1090 9.73 3.02 71.86
CA LYS A 1090 10.93 2.10 72.06
C LYS A 1090 10.85 0.56 72.34
N LYS A 1091 11.69 -0.17 71.55
CA LYS A 1091 12.55 -1.38 71.82
C LYS A 1091 11.99 -2.80 72.16
N ALA A 1092 12.06 -3.68 71.14
CA ALA A 1092 12.93 -4.90 71.02
C ALA A 1092 12.70 -6.25 71.79
N THR A 1093 13.01 -7.35 71.07
CA THR A 1093 13.33 -8.76 71.49
C THR A 1093 12.23 -9.67 72.13
N ALA A 1094 12.19 -11.01 72.00
CA ALA A 1094 12.75 -11.99 71.03
C ALA A 1094 12.26 -13.46 71.26
N LYS A 1095 12.57 -14.37 70.30
CA LYS A 1095 12.74 -15.87 70.37
C LYS A 1095 11.55 -16.88 70.28
N LYS A 1096 11.78 -17.87 69.37
CA LYS A 1096 11.49 -19.35 69.44
C LYS A 1096 10.02 -19.87 69.33
N ALA A 1097 9.73 -21.09 68.82
CA ALA A 1097 10.52 -22.07 68.02
C ALA A 1097 9.71 -23.26 67.42
N THR A 1098 10.32 -23.99 66.47
CA THR A 1098 10.17 -25.45 66.13
C THR A 1098 8.84 -25.96 65.50
N THR A 1099 8.78 -27.02 64.65
CA THR A 1099 9.78 -28.04 64.18
C THR A 1099 9.73 -28.19 62.62
N LYS A 1100 9.82 -29.32 61.85
CA LYS A 1100 10.02 -30.80 62.01
C LYS A 1100 10.86 -31.41 60.84
N LYS A 1101 10.52 -32.57 60.23
CA LYS A 1101 11.29 -33.36 59.20
C LYS A 1101 10.32 -34.13 58.24
N SER A 1102 10.64 -34.94 57.19
CA SER A 1102 11.86 -35.61 56.60
C SER A 1102 11.56 -36.03 55.12
N ALA A 1103 12.43 -36.13 54.07
CA ALA A 1103 13.72 -36.83 53.78
C ALA A 1103 13.57 -38.31 53.24
N THR A 1104 14.30 -38.89 52.24
CA THR A 1104 15.59 -38.55 51.54
C THR A 1104 15.59 -38.68 49.97
N LYS A 1105 15.96 -39.73 49.17
CA LYS A 1105 16.46 -41.13 49.38
C LYS A 1105 17.00 -41.89 48.09
N LYS A 1106 18.28 -41.73 47.65
CA LYS A 1106 19.17 -42.69 46.84
C LYS A 1106 18.90 -42.97 45.30
N LYS A 1107 19.81 -43.49 44.40
CA LYS A 1107 21.32 -43.70 44.27
C LYS A 1107 21.81 -44.21 42.84
N ALA A 1108 23.13 -44.09 42.51
CA ALA A 1108 24.09 -45.05 41.82
C ALA A 1108 23.81 -45.76 40.45
N ALA A 1109 24.76 -46.35 39.66
CA ALA A 1109 26.25 -46.25 39.49
C ALA A 1109 26.75 -46.88 38.13
N ALA A 1110 27.98 -46.61 37.62
CA ALA A 1110 28.61 -47.32 36.45
C ALA A 1110 30.12 -47.00 36.14
N LYS A 1111 30.86 -47.89 35.43
CA LYS A 1111 32.26 -47.79 34.84
C LYS A 1111 32.35 -48.75 33.60
N LYS A 1112 33.39 -48.93 32.74
CA LYS A 1112 34.81 -48.47 32.50
C LYS A 1112 34.87 -47.65 31.17
N ALA A 1113 35.93 -47.04 30.61
CA ALA A 1113 37.42 -47.02 30.65
C ALA A 1113 38.20 -47.90 29.62
N SER A 1114 39.34 -47.41 29.08
CA SER A 1114 39.81 -47.64 27.68
C SER A 1114 41.30 -47.28 27.32
N THR A 1115 41.85 -47.78 26.19
CA THR A 1115 43.23 -47.54 25.63
C THR A 1115 43.23 -47.27 24.10
N LYS A 1116 44.14 -46.53 23.39
CA LYS A 1116 45.57 -46.07 23.44
C LYS A 1116 46.46 -46.82 22.40
N ARG A 1117 47.56 -46.30 21.81
CA ARG A 1117 48.51 -45.17 22.09
C ARG A 1117 47.96 -43.77 21.67
N SER A 1118 48.35 -42.93 20.70
CA SER A 1118 49.51 -42.56 19.83
C SER A 1118 49.12 -41.20 19.15
N SER A 1119 49.93 -40.34 18.51
CA SER A 1119 51.39 -40.09 18.40
C SER A 1119 51.62 -38.79 17.55
N ALA A 1120 52.88 -38.41 17.26
CA ALA A 1120 53.32 -37.50 16.17
C ALA A 1120 53.09 -35.96 16.30
N LYS A 1121 52.90 -35.27 15.16
CA LYS A 1121 53.28 -33.86 14.82
C LYS A 1121 52.15 -33.14 14.02
N SER A 1122 52.11 -31.80 13.83
CA SER A 1122 52.66 -30.63 14.56
C SER A 1122 52.07 -29.29 14.03
N SER A 1123 52.01 -28.28 14.92
CA SER A 1123 52.14 -26.79 14.76
C SER A 1123 52.02 -26.04 13.41
N SER A 1124 51.50 -24.79 13.35
CA SER A 1124 50.69 -23.99 14.32
C SER A 1124 50.23 -22.62 13.75
N LYS A 1125 49.03 -22.16 14.14
CA LYS A 1125 48.58 -20.75 14.11
C LYS A 1125 47.92 -20.43 15.47
N ALA A 1126 47.95 -19.18 15.94
CA ALA A 1126 47.58 -18.81 17.32
C ALA A 1126 46.91 -17.41 17.38
N LYS A 1127 46.08 -17.05 18.37
CA LYS A 1127 45.48 -17.83 19.48
C LYS A 1127 44.15 -17.19 19.92
N ALA A 1128 43.15 -18.02 20.25
CA ALA A 1128 41.99 -17.61 21.05
C ALA A 1128 42.24 -17.92 22.54
N PRO A 1129 41.58 -17.22 23.50
CA PRO A 1129 41.79 -17.49 24.93
C PRO A 1129 41.51 -18.96 25.27
N THR A 1130 42.53 -19.65 25.76
CA THR A 1130 42.53 -21.11 25.89
C THR A 1130 42.15 -21.50 27.32
N LEU A 1131 40.94 -22.07 27.50
CA LEU A 1131 40.51 -22.68 28.76
C LEU A 1131 41.52 -23.74 29.22
N THR A 1132 41.79 -23.79 30.53
CA THR A 1132 42.89 -24.60 31.05
C THR A 1132 42.57 -26.09 31.06
N ASN A 1133 43.60 -26.93 31.21
CA ASN A 1133 43.42 -28.37 31.45
C ASN A 1133 42.69 -28.69 32.78
N LYS A 1134 42.59 -27.71 33.70
CA LYS A 1134 41.80 -27.81 34.94
C LYS A 1134 40.30 -27.62 34.62
N ASP A 1135 39.98 -26.60 33.82
CA ASP A 1135 38.62 -26.33 33.32
C ASP A 1135 38.11 -27.48 32.43
N LEU A 1136 38.97 -28.00 31.54
CA LEU A 1136 38.69 -29.13 30.64
C LEU A 1136 38.45 -30.48 31.37
N ARG A 1137 38.78 -30.56 32.67
CA ARG A 1137 38.33 -31.65 33.55
C ARG A 1137 37.05 -31.27 34.31
N ALA A 1138 36.97 -30.03 34.82
CA ALA A 1138 35.85 -29.55 35.65
C ALA A 1138 34.49 -29.44 34.92
N TRP A 1139 34.45 -29.26 33.59
CA TRP A 1139 33.16 -29.21 32.87
C TRP A 1139 32.50 -30.58 32.67
N LYS A 1140 33.23 -31.69 32.76
CA LYS A 1140 32.68 -33.04 32.46
C LYS A 1140 31.55 -33.46 33.40
N SER A 1141 31.55 -32.97 34.63
CA SER A 1141 30.49 -33.14 35.63
C SER A 1141 29.54 -31.93 35.70
N ARG A 1142 29.70 -30.94 34.81
CA ARG A 1142 29.05 -29.62 34.87
C ARG A 1142 28.63 -29.12 33.48
N LEU A 1143 28.14 -30.00 32.59
CA LEU A 1143 27.26 -29.54 31.50
C LEU A 1143 25.95 -29.01 32.10
N ARG A 1144 25.38 -28.00 31.45
CA ARG A 1144 24.15 -27.32 31.84
C ARG A 1144 23.16 -27.32 30.68
N ARG A 1145 21.87 -27.18 30.99
CA ARG A 1145 20.83 -26.90 30.00
C ARG A 1145 21.20 -25.63 29.22
N ARG A 1146 21.05 -25.67 27.89
CA ARG A 1146 21.50 -24.66 26.90
C ARG A 1146 23.02 -24.52 26.68
N ASP A 1147 23.87 -25.35 27.28
CA ASP A 1147 25.24 -25.48 26.74
C ASP A 1147 25.18 -25.98 25.29
N VAL A 1148 26.04 -25.43 24.43
CA VAL A 1148 26.22 -25.86 23.04
C VAL A 1148 27.39 -26.83 22.98
N VAL A 1149 27.16 -28.02 22.45
CA VAL A 1149 28.08 -29.16 22.45
C VAL A 1149 28.19 -29.76 21.06
N ARG A 1150 29.31 -30.43 20.79
CA ARG A 1150 29.48 -31.32 19.64
C ARG A 1150 30.08 -32.65 20.06
N PHE A 1151 30.02 -33.65 19.20
CA PHE A 1151 30.65 -34.93 19.48
C PHE A 1151 32.18 -34.88 19.37
N ARG A 1152 32.85 -35.84 20.02
CA ARG A 1152 34.27 -36.11 19.81
C ARG A 1152 34.50 -36.72 18.43
N LYS A 1153 35.65 -36.41 17.83
CA LYS A 1153 36.01 -36.76 16.44
C LYS A 1153 35.82 -38.25 16.09
N ASN A 1154 35.94 -39.15 17.08
CA ASN A 1154 35.80 -40.60 16.93
C ASN A 1154 34.65 -41.18 17.79
N SER A 1155 33.57 -40.42 18.02
CA SER A 1155 32.44 -40.89 18.83
C SER A 1155 31.60 -41.93 18.06
N ARG A 1156 31.69 -43.21 18.46
CA ARG A 1156 30.84 -44.30 17.90
C ARG A 1156 29.34 -43.98 17.94
N ILE A 1157 28.88 -43.24 18.94
CA ILE A 1157 27.48 -42.81 19.07
C ILE A 1157 27.09 -41.77 18.01
N ALA A 1158 28.03 -40.92 17.57
CA ALA A 1158 27.77 -39.98 16.47
C ALA A 1158 27.62 -40.72 15.13
N THR A 1159 28.49 -41.71 14.89
CA THR A 1159 28.42 -42.60 13.73
C THR A 1159 27.10 -43.39 13.71
N GLY A 1160 26.71 -44.01 14.82
CA GLY A 1160 25.45 -44.77 14.93
C GLY A 1160 24.18 -43.91 14.84
N LEU A 1161 24.27 -42.59 15.07
CA LEU A 1161 23.18 -41.63 14.86
C LEU A 1161 23.27 -40.91 13.49
N GLY A 1162 24.21 -41.29 12.61
CA GLY A 1162 24.38 -40.69 11.29
C GLY A 1162 24.81 -39.21 11.30
N VAL A 1163 25.31 -38.68 12.42
CA VAL A 1163 25.63 -37.25 12.60
C VAL A 1163 27.13 -36.96 12.58
N SER A 1164 27.53 -35.92 11.82
CA SER A 1164 28.92 -35.48 11.79
C SER A 1164 29.44 -35.04 13.17
N PRO A 1165 30.64 -35.49 13.60
CA PRO A 1165 31.29 -35.00 14.82
C PRO A 1165 31.66 -33.51 14.83
N SER A 1166 31.56 -32.81 13.69
CA SER A 1166 31.70 -31.35 13.62
C SER A 1166 30.40 -30.59 13.90
N ARG A 1167 29.23 -31.23 13.82
CA ARG A 1167 27.92 -30.58 14.01
C ARG A 1167 27.70 -30.22 15.48
N GLU A 1168 27.20 -29.02 15.71
CA GLU A 1168 26.86 -28.49 17.03
C GLU A 1168 25.37 -28.74 17.37
N PHE A 1169 25.10 -28.95 18.65
CA PHE A 1169 23.80 -29.33 19.21
C PHE A 1169 23.60 -28.63 20.55
N VAL A 1170 22.35 -28.37 20.94
CA VAL A 1170 22.01 -27.73 22.22
C VAL A 1170 21.60 -28.77 23.25
N VAL A 1171 22.13 -28.67 24.47
CA VAL A 1171 21.76 -29.55 25.59
C VAL A 1171 20.36 -29.18 26.13
N LEU A 1172 19.36 -30.00 25.84
CA LEU A 1172 17.97 -29.83 26.27
C LEU A 1172 17.77 -30.11 27.76
N ARG A 1173 18.45 -31.12 28.30
CA ARG A 1173 18.55 -31.44 29.73
C ARG A 1173 19.80 -32.27 30.01
N VAL A 1174 20.25 -32.26 31.26
CA VAL A 1174 21.32 -33.14 31.75
C VAL A 1174 20.71 -34.03 32.83
N GLN A 1175 20.98 -35.33 32.74
CA GLN A 1175 20.47 -36.35 33.66
C GLN A 1175 21.63 -37.25 34.11
N THR A 1176 21.71 -37.54 35.40
CA THR A 1176 22.73 -38.43 35.95
C THR A 1176 22.08 -39.77 36.25
N LEU A 1177 22.37 -40.77 35.42
CA LEU A 1177 21.98 -42.15 35.69
C LEU A 1177 23.14 -42.80 36.45
N GLY A 1178 23.08 -42.68 37.77
CA GLY A 1178 24.07 -43.23 38.69
C GLY A 1178 25.37 -42.42 38.78
N ASP A 1179 26.47 -43.00 38.31
CA ASP A 1179 27.80 -42.35 38.31
C ASP A 1179 28.12 -41.74 36.94
N GLN A 1180 27.25 -41.95 35.94
CA GLN A 1180 27.40 -41.42 34.60
C GLN A 1180 26.39 -40.30 34.34
N THR A 1181 26.91 -39.16 33.89
CA THR A 1181 26.11 -38.03 33.44
C THR A 1181 25.86 -38.14 31.94
N PHE A 1182 24.62 -37.91 31.53
CA PHE A 1182 24.14 -37.91 30.16
C PHE A 1182 23.53 -36.54 29.82
N ALA A 1183 23.76 -36.05 28.61
CA ALA A 1183 23.12 -34.87 28.05
C ALA A 1183 22.14 -35.30 26.95
N VAL A 1184 20.87 -34.90 27.08
CA VAL A 1184 19.88 -35.05 26.01
C VAL A 1184 20.07 -33.88 25.05
N LEU A 1185 20.25 -34.18 23.77
CA LEU A 1185 20.54 -33.19 22.73
C LEU A 1185 19.32 -32.92 21.87
N ASP A 1186 19.18 -31.66 21.44
CA ASP A 1186 18.28 -31.34 20.34
C ASP A 1186 18.90 -31.80 19.02
N LEU A 1187 18.30 -32.81 18.38
CA LEU A 1187 18.70 -33.31 17.06
C LEU A 1187 17.79 -32.82 15.93
N GLY A 1188 16.73 -32.05 16.21
CA GLY A 1188 15.70 -31.69 15.25
C GLY A 1188 14.68 -32.81 14.95
N LEU A 1189 14.49 -33.75 15.89
CA LEU A 1189 13.43 -34.77 15.82
C LEU A 1189 12.08 -34.17 16.23
N THR A 1190 10.98 -34.68 15.68
CA THR A 1190 9.62 -34.16 15.88
C THR A 1190 9.04 -34.39 17.28
N ASP A 1191 9.61 -35.30 18.07
CA ASP A 1191 9.26 -35.52 19.48
C ASP A 1191 10.48 -35.29 20.41
N PRO A 1192 10.44 -34.27 21.30
CA PRO A 1192 11.47 -34.05 22.33
C PRO A 1192 11.61 -35.17 23.36
N ALA A 1193 10.62 -36.05 23.55
CA ALA A 1193 10.71 -37.19 24.46
C ALA A 1193 11.59 -38.32 23.91
N ALA A 1194 11.59 -38.51 22.58
CA ALA A 1194 12.43 -39.47 21.86
C ALA A 1194 13.91 -39.04 21.68
N ALA A 1195 14.29 -37.84 22.14
CA ALA A 1195 15.64 -37.32 21.97
C ALA A 1195 16.69 -38.14 22.76
N PRO A 1196 17.77 -38.65 22.11
CA PRO A 1196 18.69 -39.60 22.74
C PRO A 1196 19.56 -38.96 23.84
N ALA A 1197 19.74 -39.70 24.93
CA ALA A 1197 20.59 -39.31 26.05
C ALA A 1197 22.05 -39.73 25.82
N ILE A 1198 22.92 -38.77 25.53
CA ILE A 1198 24.33 -39.01 25.17
C ILE A 1198 25.22 -38.94 26.41
N PRO A 1199 26.07 -39.94 26.74
CA PRO A 1199 27.01 -39.84 27.84
C PRO A 1199 27.96 -38.64 27.64
N VAL A 1200 28.11 -37.77 28.65
CA VAL A 1200 28.87 -36.51 28.51
C VAL A 1200 30.35 -36.74 28.11
N GLY A 1201 30.89 -37.92 28.41
CA GLY A 1201 32.21 -38.37 27.93
C GLY A 1201 32.38 -38.39 26.40
N HIS A 1202 31.29 -38.52 25.62
CA HIS A 1202 31.32 -38.51 24.14
C HIS A 1202 31.30 -37.11 23.52
N LEU A 1203 31.07 -36.08 24.33
CA LEU A 1203 30.86 -34.70 23.90
C LEU A 1203 32.09 -33.82 24.14
N VAL A 1204 32.01 -32.61 23.59
CA VAL A 1204 32.90 -31.46 23.79
C VAL A 1204 32.01 -30.22 23.91
N LEU A 1205 32.13 -29.47 25.00
CA LEU A 1205 31.53 -28.14 25.14
C LEU A 1205 32.16 -27.18 24.13
N VAL A 1206 31.33 -26.52 23.33
CA VAL A 1206 31.75 -25.52 22.33
C VAL A 1206 31.50 -24.10 22.85
N LYS A 1207 30.26 -23.83 23.28
CA LYS A 1207 29.85 -22.52 23.80
C LYS A 1207 28.94 -22.69 25.01
N ARG A 1208 29.12 -21.82 25.99
CA ARG A 1208 28.26 -21.71 27.17
C ARG A 1208 27.56 -20.34 27.14
N PRO A 1209 26.22 -20.29 27.27
CA PRO A 1209 25.52 -19.03 27.53
C PRO A 1209 25.92 -18.47 28.91
N GLU A 1210 25.89 -17.14 29.04
CA GLU A 1210 26.15 -16.49 30.32
C GLU A 1210 25.07 -16.79 31.37
N ALA A 1211 25.44 -16.70 32.64
CA ALA A 1211 24.56 -16.99 33.77
C ALA A 1211 23.77 -15.72 34.18
N MET A 1212 22.67 -15.91 34.90
CA MET A 1212 21.84 -14.80 35.37
C MET A 1212 22.61 -13.93 36.40
N PRO A 1213 22.59 -12.60 36.28
CA PRO A 1213 23.15 -11.69 37.27
C PRO A 1213 22.67 -11.96 38.71
N GLU A 1214 23.57 -11.75 39.67
CA GLU A 1214 23.39 -12.20 41.06
C GLU A 1214 22.42 -11.30 41.86
N ASP A 1215 22.30 -10.03 41.46
CA ASP A 1215 21.27 -9.09 41.91
C ASP A 1215 19.84 -9.57 41.56
N ILE A 1216 19.61 -10.01 40.31
CA ILE A 1216 18.30 -10.55 39.87
C ILE A 1216 17.98 -11.84 40.65
N ARG A 1217 18.97 -12.69 40.84
CA ARG A 1217 18.85 -13.95 41.62
C ARG A 1217 18.49 -13.67 43.08
N ASN A 1218 19.15 -12.68 43.70
CA ASN A 1218 18.87 -12.24 45.06
C ASN A 1218 17.52 -11.51 45.19
N CYS A 1219 17.07 -10.80 44.16
CA CYS A 1219 15.74 -10.21 44.09
C CYS A 1219 14.65 -11.30 44.10
N ALA A 1220 14.78 -12.32 43.24
CA ALA A 1220 13.89 -13.49 43.25
C ALA A 1220 13.92 -14.22 44.61
N ALA A 1221 15.09 -14.39 45.23
CA ALA A 1221 15.24 -15.01 46.54
C ALA A 1221 14.59 -14.22 47.70
N ARG A 1222 14.40 -12.90 47.54
CA ARG A 1222 13.66 -12.04 48.48
C ARG A 1222 12.16 -12.09 48.22
N LEU A 1223 11.72 -12.00 46.97
CA LEU A 1223 10.31 -12.11 46.57
C LEU A 1223 9.71 -13.47 46.96
N ALA A 1224 10.51 -14.54 46.88
CA ALA A 1224 10.17 -15.88 47.36
C ALA A 1224 9.87 -15.99 48.86
N LYS A 1225 10.21 -14.97 49.67
CA LYS A 1225 10.09 -14.96 51.14
C LYS A 1225 9.21 -13.80 51.67
N LEU A 1226 8.60 -13.03 50.77
CA LEU A 1226 7.77 -11.88 51.12
C LEU A 1226 6.32 -12.30 51.35
N GLY A 1227 5.87 -12.23 52.60
CA GLY A 1227 4.46 -12.37 52.97
C GLY A 1227 3.65 -11.17 52.49
N GLY A 1228 2.53 -11.43 51.83
CA GLY A 1228 1.69 -10.42 51.17
C GLY A 1228 0.78 -11.07 50.12
N PRO A 1229 0.14 -10.29 49.23
CA PRO A 1229 -0.82 -10.77 48.22
C PRO A 1229 -0.17 -11.52 47.03
N ILE A 1230 1.02 -12.08 47.22
CA ILE A 1230 1.71 -12.91 46.22
C ILE A 1230 1.29 -14.35 46.47
N SER A 1231 0.62 -14.98 45.49
CA SER A 1231 0.12 -16.36 45.65
C SER A 1231 1.26 -17.34 45.92
N GLU A 1232 0.97 -18.40 46.68
CA GLU A 1232 1.97 -19.41 47.06
C GLU A 1232 2.66 -20.03 45.83
N ALA A 1233 1.92 -20.29 44.76
CA ALA A 1233 2.48 -20.73 43.47
C ALA A 1233 3.47 -19.70 42.87
N THR A 1234 3.24 -18.40 43.04
CA THR A 1234 4.15 -17.34 42.60
C THR A 1234 5.38 -17.23 43.50
N GLN A 1235 5.23 -17.37 44.82
CA GLN A 1235 6.35 -17.49 45.75
C GLN A 1235 7.21 -18.72 45.43
N GLN A 1236 6.58 -19.87 45.16
CA GLN A 1236 7.26 -21.08 44.69
C GLN A 1236 7.98 -20.86 43.34
N ILE A 1237 7.36 -20.18 42.37
CA ILE A 1237 8.02 -19.81 41.10
C ILE A 1237 9.24 -18.92 41.33
N MET A 1238 9.17 -17.93 42.22
CA MET A 1238 10.33 -17.08 42.56
C MET A 1238 11.41 -17.85 43.32
N ALA A 1239 11.03 -18.75 44.24
CA ALA A 1239 11.93 -19.66 44.92
C ALA A 1239 12.61 -20.63 43.94
N GLU A 1240 11.91 -21.02 42.88
CA GLU A 1240 12.44 -21.86 41.81
C GLU A 1240 13.35 -21.09 40.86
N LEU A 1241 13.01 -19.84 40.53
CA LEU A 1241 13.83 -18.94 39.72
C LEU A 1241 15.18 -18.68 40.40
N ALA A 1242 15.15 -18.39 41.71
CA ALA A 1242 16.34 -18.17 42.54
C ALA A 1242 17.21 -19.44 42.75
N ARG A 1243 16.64 -20.65 42.54
CA ARG A 1243 17.35 -21.93 42.67
C ARG A 1243 17.85 -22.52 41.34
N ARG A 1244 17.26 -22.16 40.20
CA ARG A 1244 17.52 -22.82 38.89
C ARG A 1244 18.57 -22.15 37.99
N TYR A 1245 19.05 -20.95 38.33
CA TYR A 1245 20.02 -20.18 37.54
C TYR A 1245 21.19 -19.69 38.40
#